data_AF-A0A929AQJ3-F1
#
_entry.id   AF-A0A929AQJ3-F1
#
_cell.length_a   1.000
_cell.length_b   1.000
_cell.length_c   1.000
_cell.angle_alpha   90.00
_cell.angle_beta   90.00
_cell.angle_gamma   90.00
#
_symmetry.space_group_name_H-M   'P 1'
#
loop_
_entity.id
_entity.type
_entity.pdbx_description
1 polymer ?
#
loop_
_entity_poly.entity_id
_entity_poly.type
_entity_poly.pdbx_seq_one_letter_code
_entity_poly.pdbx_strand_id
1 'polypeptide(L)'
;MIVDTKPAVKLVEDATQELLDWASTLEHSDATYFEKAQALATRLGAHYRADGLTEIGFWTPRLLAQVMRKMEIYLEVLTPLDPIDLQAVEQTVTFRRERLFLKQEGEFFWGVVAGMRPGSREQLGSFYWLRYIDQQGNLQAIRDVVSYSLPYGVFGPAELYDMSSLQNQRADLDYFKATGVASESQALPRVPAPRNILQLHIGTASKEGTVEGLTCIYREIASKLAANLPLTPAEENYTGYDAIQLLPIEPTIEFRDEYSPESEFFAFISEDENGLKIKLRKSNTQDWGYDVPILGSSATNSALLGSLRPDELVDFIATLHNFPTGPIHLIYDLVYGHADNQSELLLNRQFLKGPNMYGQDLNHQLPTVRAIFLEMQRRKLNTGADGIRIDGGQDFRFFNPLSGLVEYDDAYLLAMSDVVQEIGGHKRLLFTIFEDGRPWPAEGWEDISTYRELIDLKPESYQWGPLIFAHNTPALETFWDRKWRRVCEVMYEGDRWITGCANHDTVRRGNQIELDTPINWHLGSTLPEVFKNAYDNPATTLWVYGFSPGLPMDFINATMHAPWMFFRNTDERYGVKVVAEEIGFLDWQITSQLYAAEGNFTHLKSLGFLELEQLREFGRALQTAMIEKDYNLVEVVRACQFCLGDNTDQCDIEHLKKLNQPGMIAFLKDLTLERLKSFSLMFMEDCYEVCNVSHYETALDSLRTGFNLNLRRFRHAHPWLGHNLAGTDRFNKISDNEQTVFYGIRSNPQDHGEQVAMVAHMGGKPITVTLGDWLQLELAEWKIAIASPGLDDNHLADLRCFELQDSQAVLLKHVAEKR
;
A
#
# COMPACT_ATOMS: atom_id res chain seq x y z
N MET A 1 54.83 13.92 -6.92
CA MET A 1 53.52 14.49 -7.26
C MET A 1 52.98 15.13 -6.00
N ILE A 2 52.73 16.44 -6.04
CA ILE A 2 52.15 17.18 -4.91
C ILE A 2 50.68 16.76 -4.87
N VAL A 3 50.30 16.01 -3.83
CA VAL A 3 48.91 15.68 -3.53
C VAL A 3 48.21 17.01 -3.25
N ASP A 4 47.21 17.36 -4.05
CA ASP A 4 46.37 18.53 -3.80
C ASP A 4 45.62 18.30 -2.48
N THR A 5 46.04 19.00 -1.42
CA THR A 5 45.54 18.86 -0.04
C THR A 5 44.30 19.70 0.23
N LYS A 6 43.64 20.23 -0.80
CA LYS A 6 42.36 20.92 -0.61
C LYS A 6 41.25 19.90 -0.34
N PRO A 7 40.46 20.07 0.73
CA PRO A 7 39.27 19.23 0.95
C PRO A 7 38.35 19.36 -0.26
N ALA A 8 37.88 18.22 -0.77
CA ALA A 8 37.05 18.17 -1.97
C ALA A 8 35.65 18.72 -1.69
N VAL A 9 35.17 18.57 -0.45
CA VAL A 9 33.92 19.10 0.06
C VAL A 9 34.21 20.15 1.13
N LYS A 10 33.55 21.31 1.06
CA LYS A 10 33.74 22.43 2.01
C LYS A 10 32.48 23.23 2.24
N LEU A 11 32.35 23.79 3.44
CA LEU A 11 31.31 24.77 3.75
C LEU A 11 31.60 26.09 3.02
N VAL A 12 30.57 26.69 2.42
CA VAL A 12 30.61 28.00 1.78
C VAL A 12 30.08 29.01 2.77
N GLU A 13 30.97 29.76 3.42
CA GLU A 13 30.62 30.63 4.57
C GLU A 13 29.58 31.70 4.20
N ASP A 14 29.77 32.44 3.10
CA ASP A 14 28.84 33.51 2.71
C ASP A 14 27.42 32.98 2.42
N ALA A 15 27.32 31.93 1.60
CA ALA A 15 26.03 31.30 1.29
C ALA A 15 25.40 30.62 2.52
N THR A 16 26.21 30.13 3.45
CA THR A 16 25.72 29.60 4.73
C THR A 16 25.18 30.73 5.61
N GLN A 17 25.84 31.89 5.64
CA GLN A 17 25.36 33.05 6.38
C GLN A 17 24.03 33.55 5.81
N GLU A 18 23.84 33.59 4.49
CA GLU A 18 22.56 33.93 3.87
C GLU A 18 21.41 33.00 4.31
N LEU A 19 21.69 31.69 4.40
CA LEU A 19 20.73 30.69 4.90
C LEU A 19 20.40 30.91 6.38
N LEU A 20 21.39 31.23 7.21
CA LEU A 20 21.18 31.53 8.63
C LEU A 20 20.39 32.83 8.82
N ASP A 21 20.71 33.88 8.06
CA ASP A 21 20.01 35.16 8.13
C ASP A 21 18.54 35.01 7.72
N TRP A 22 18.26 34.16 6.72
CA TRP A 22 16.89 33.79 6.36
C TRP A 22 16.16 33.08 7.52
N ALA A 23 16.77 32.06 8.12
CA ALA A 23 16.17 31.31 9.21
C ALA A 23 15.91 32.23 10.42
N SER A 24 16.87 33.10 10.74
CA SER A 24 16.75 34.06 11.84
C SER A 24 15.67 35.11 11.56
N THR A 25 15.57 35.62 10.33
CA THR A 25 14.50 36.56 9.92
C THR A 25 13.12 35.92 10.07
N LEU A 26 12.98 34.65 9.68
CA LEU A 26 11.74 33.90 9.82
C LEU A 26 11.37 33.69 11.30
N GLU A 27 12.33 33.31 12.14
CA GLU A 27 12.13 33.11 13.58
C GLU A 27 11.63 34.40 14.28
N HIS A 28 12.16 35.56 13.87
CA HIS A 28 11.79 36.88 14.39
C HIS A 28 10.57 37.52 13.70
N SER A 29 9.91 36.82 12.77
CA SER A 29 8.70 37.33 12.10
C SER A 29 7.45 37.24 12.99
N ASP A 30 6.39 37.94 12.60
CA ASP A 30 5.07 37.91 13.26
C ASP A 30 4.23 36.66 12.92
N ALA A 31 4.79 35.72 12.12
CA ALA A 31 4.12 34.47 11.77
C ALA A 31 3.89 33.59 13.01
N THR A 32 2.86 32.74 12.95
CA THR A 32 2.60 31.74 13.99
C THR A 32 3.72 30.70 14.06
N TYR A 33 3.84 30.00 15.19
CA TYR A 33 4.82 28.91 15.33
C TYR A 33 4.69 27.84 14.24
N PHE A 34 3.46 27.53 13.83
CA PHE A 34 3.22 26.53 12.79
C PHE A 34 3.64 27.04 11.41
N GLU A 35 3.32 28.30 11.05
CA GLU A 35 3.74 28.88 9.77
C GLU A 35 5.27 28.99 9.66
N LYS A 36 5.96 29.37 10.76
CA LYS A 36 7.43 29.35 10.83
C LYS A 36 7.97 27.95 10.62
N ALA A 37 7.41 26.96 11.31
CA ALA A 37 7.81 25.57 11.17
C ALA A 37 7.59 25.03 9.75
N GLN A 38 6.47 25.37 9.09
CA GLN A 38 6.20 24.99 7.71
C GLN A 38 7.27 25.55 6.77
N ALA A 39 7.63 26.83 6.91
CA ALA A 39 8.67 27.43 6.09
C ALA A 39 10.06 26.83 6.36
N LEU A 40 10.43 26.57 7.63
CA LEU A 40 11.69 25.90 7.99
C LEU A 40 11.77 24.47 7.43
N ALA A 41 10.67 23.71 7.51
CA ALA A 41 10.61 22.34 7.04
C ALA A 41 10.98 22.21 5.56
N THR A 42 10.58 23.17 4.71
CA THR A 42 10.88 23.15 3.26
C THR A 42 12.37 23.08 2.93
N ARG A 43 13.25 23.55 3.83
CA ARG A 43 14.71 23.57 3.64
C ARG A 43 15.45 22.45 4.38
N LEU A 44 14.74 21.60 5.13
CA LEU A 44 15.35 20.42 5.78
C LEU A 44 15.83 19.39 4.76
N GLY A 45 16.75 18.51 5.18
CA GLY A 45 17.42 17.56 4.30
C GLY A 45 18.44 18.23 3.40
N ALA A 46 18.82 17.58 2.30
CA ALA A 46 19.76 18.14 1.34
C ALA A 46 19.09 18.52 0.01
N HIS A 47 19.40 19.72 -0.49
CA HIS A 47 18.90 20.26 -1.76
C HIS A 47 20.08 20.62 -2.67
N TYR A 48 20.20 19.91 -3.80
CA TYR A 48 21.18 20.26 -4.82
C TYR A 48 20.69 21.47 -5.64
N ARG A 49 21.53 22.50 -5.74
CA ARG A 49 21.22 23.77 -6.39
C ARG A 49 21.80 23.83 -7.80
N ALA A 50 21.19 24.66 -8.64
CA ALA A 50 21.63 24.88 -10.02
C ALA A 50 23.05 25.49 -10.14
N ASP A 51 23.57 26.13 -9.10
CA ASP A 51 24.94 26.66 -9.04
C ASP A 51 25.98 25.61 -8.60
N GLY A 52 25.57 24.36 -8.40
CA GLY A 52 26.41 23.25 -7.99
C GLY A 52 26.70 23.20 -6.48
N LEU A 53 26.05 24.05 -5.68
CA LEU A 53 26.10 23.99 -4.22
C LEU A 53 24.99 23.07 -3.67
N THR A 54 25.18 22.58 -2.46
CA THR A 54 24.20 21.79 -1.73
C THR A 54 23.81 22.51 -0.45
N GLU A 55 22.54 22.82 -0.30
CA GLU A 55 21.98 23.30 0.95
C GLU A 55 21.57 22.15 1.85
N ILE A 56 21.89 22.22 3.14
CA ILE A 56 21.62 21.15 4.11
C ILE A 56 21.03 21.71 5.40
N GLY A 57 19.95 21.09 5.87
CA GLY A 57 19.26 21.42 7.12
C GLY A 57 18.88 20.20 7.96
N PHE A 58 19.12 20.25 9.27
CA PHE A 58 18.67 19.23 10.23
C PHE A 58 17.93 19.88 11.41
N TRP A 59 16.79 19.32 11.79
CA TRP A 59 16.11 19.66 13.04
C TRP A 59 16.59 18.73 14.17
N THR A 60 17.22 19.29 15.19
CA THR A 60 17.92 18.54 16.23
C THR A 60 17.62 19.07 17.64
N PRO A 61 16.34 19.05 18.08
CA PRO A 61 15.95 19.65 19.37
C PRO A 61 16.67 19.01 20.57
N ARG A 62 17.02 17.72 20.46
CA ARG A 62 17.76 16.98 21.51
C ARG A 62 19.17 17.52 21.78
N LEU A 63 19.82 18.10 20.77
CA LEU A 63 21.22 18.56 20.90
C LEU A 63 21.33 19.91 21.61
N LEU A 64 20.24 20.68 21.72
CA LEU A 64 20.19 21.89 22.54
C LEU A 64 20.22 21.60 24.04
N ALA A 65 19.55 20.53 24.46
CA ALA A 65 19.39 20.17 25.87
C ALA A 65 20.66 19.56 26.48
N GLN A 66 21.65 19.20 25.66
CA GLN A 66 22.88 18.55 26.11
C GLN A 66 24.05 19.54 26.06
N VAL A 67 24.84 19.60 27.14
CA VAL A 67 26.10 20.37 27.17
C VAL A 67 27.16 19.61 26.35
N MET A 68 27.02 19.67 25.03
CA MET A 68 27.89 19.00 24.07
C MET A 68 29.03 19.93 23.64
N ARG A 69 30.23 19.40 23.40
CA ARG A 69 31.30 20.22 22.80
C ARG A 69 31.00 20.38 21.31
N LYS A 70 31.03 21.61 20.78
CA LYS A 70 30.75 21.89 19.35
C LYS A 70 31.59 21.05 18.36
N MET A 71 32.79 20.61 18.73
CA MET A 71 33.65 19.77 17.88
C MET A 71 33.20 18.30 17.79
N GLU A 72 32.16 17.90 18.53
CA GLU A 72 31.65 16.53 18.55
C GLU A 72 30.42 16.34 17.65
N ILE A 73 29.90 17.40 17.01
CA ILE A 73 28.77 17.34 16.07
C ILE A 73 29.27 17.72 14.68
N TYR A 74 29.15 16.84 13.69
CA TYR A 74 29.60 17.11 12.32
C TYR A 74 28.71 16.44 11.28
N LEU A 75 28.56 17.08 10.13
CA LEU A 75 28.04 16.44 8.92
C LEU A 75 29.12 15.50 8.40
N GLU A 76 28.79 14.23 8.26
CA GLU A 76 29.64 13.25 7.59
C GLU A 76 29.13 13.04 6.17
N VAL A 77 30.02 13.22 5.20
CA VAL A 77 29.76 13.04 3.77
C VAL A 77 30.59 11.88 3.26
N LEU A 78 29.94 10.91 2.65
CA LEU A 78 30.56 9.71 2.07
C LEU A 78 30.37 9.75 0.56
N THR A 79 31.44 9.97 -0.20
CA THR A 79 31.38 10.03 -1.67
C THR A 79 32.02 8.77 -2.26
N PRO A 80 31.29 7.99 -3.08
CA PRO A 80 31.87 6.81 -3.72
C PRO A 80 33.03 7.19 -4.65
N LEU A 81 34.17 6.53 -4.48
CA LEU A 81 35.35 6.67 -5.34
C LEU A 81 35.28 5.73 -6.54
N ASP A 82 34.72 4.55 -6.35
CA ASP A 82 34.49 3.56 -7.40
C ASP A 82 33.05 3.67 -7.94
N PRO A 83 32.80 3.32 -9.21
CA PRO A 83 31.45 3.12 -9.73
C PRO A 83 30.70 2.07 -8.92
N ILE A 84 29.40 2.29 -8.69
CA ILE A 84 28.53 1.35 -7.99
C ILE A 84 27.62 0.70 -9.03
N ASP A 85 27.55 -0.63 -9.02
CA ASP A 85 26.60 -1.36 -9.86
C ASP A 85 25.20 -1.29 -9.22
N LEU A 86 24.28 -0.60 -9.86
CA LEU A 86 22.91 -0.39 -9.35
C LEU A 86 22.07 -1.69 -9.31
N GLN A 87 22.50 -2.74 -10.01
CA GLN A 87 21.79 -4.02 -10.10
C GLN A 87 22.41 -5.10 -9.20
N ALA A 88 23.61 -4.87 -8.65
CA ALA A 88 24.27 -5.85 -7.81
C ALA A 88 23.54 -6.02 -6.47
N VAL A 89 23.19 -7.27 -6.15
CA VAL A 89 22.58 -7.64 -4.86
C VAL A 89 23.49 -7.26 -3.70
N GLU A 90 24.80 -7.46 -3.84
CA GLU A 90 25.80 -7.13 -2.85
C GLU A 90 27.12 -6.72 -3.50
N GLN A 91 27.79 -5.71 -2.94
CA GLN A 91 29.10 -5.25 -3.40
C GLN A 91 29.87 -4.53 -2.29
N THR A 92 31.20 -4.42 -2.42
CA THR A 92 32.04 -3.60 -1.53
C THR A 92 32.68 -2.48 -2.33
N VAL A 93 32.51 -1.24 -1.86
CA VAL A 93 32.88 -0.03 -2.59
C VAL A 93 33.74 0.86 -1.69
N THR A 94 34.72 1.55 -2.28
CA THR A 94 35.55 2.51 -1.56
C THR A 94 34.91 3.90 -1.58
N PHE A 95 34.84 4.53 -0.42
CA PHE A 95 34.29 5.86 -0.20
C PHE A 95 35.35 6.81 0.34
N ARG A 96 35.29 8.06 -0.12
CA ARG A 96 35.94 9.17 0.56
C ARG A 96 35.02 9.68 1.66
N ARG A 97 35.54 9.75 2.89
CA ARG A 97 34.84 10.29 4.05
C ARG A 97 35.33 11.70 4.35
N GLU A 98 34.40 12.64 4.40
CA GLU A 98 34.66 14.05 4.72
C GLU A 98 33.77 14.48 5.88
N ARG A 99 34.29 15.37 6.75
CA ARG A 99 33.59 15.84 7.96
C ARG A 99 33.57 17.35 7.97
N LEU A 100 32.39 17.92 8.15
CA LEU A 100 32.13 19.36 8.08
C LEU A 100 31.31 19.80 9.28
N PHE A 101 31.52 21.02 9.75
CA PHE A 101 30.76 21.56 10.87
C PHE A 101 29.68 22.49 10.33
N LEU A 102 28.42 22.07 10.43
CA LEU A 102 27.27 22.93 10.17
C LEU A 102 27.15 24.01 11.24
N LYS A 103 26.46 25.10 10.92
CA LYS A 103 26.22 26.20 11.85
C LYS A 103 24.88 25.98 12.54
N GLN A 104 24.86 26.10 13.86
CA GLN A 104 23.65 25.95 14.65
C GLN A 104 22.91 27.30 14.75
N GLU A 105 21.61 27.30 14.46
CA GLU A 105 20.68 28.41 14.71
C GLU A 105 19.42 27.83 15.38
N GLY A 106 19.20 28.19 16.65
CA GLY A 106 18.14 27.59 17.45
C GLY A 106 18.23 26.06 17.51
N GLU A 107 17.12 25.38 17.21
CA GLU A 107 17.03 23.91 17.21
C GLU A 107 17.58 23.25 15.93
N PHE A 108 18.15 24.04 15.01
CA PHE A 108 18.53 23.58 13.67
C PHE A 108 20.02 23.69 13.41
N PHE A 109 20.52 22.80 12.55
CA PHE A 109 21.85 22.91 11.94
C PHE A 109 21.70 23.17 10.45
N TRP A 110 22.39 24.21 9.97
CA TRP A 110 22.33 24.69 8.60
C TRP A 110 23.71 24.78 7.96
N GLY A 111 23.79 24.56 6.66
CA GLY A 111 25.00 24.83 5.88
C GLY A 111 24.78 24.76 4.39
N VAL A 112 25.59 25.53 3.66
CA VAL A 112 25.71 25.43 2.20
C VAL A 112 27.08 24.88 1.87
N VAL A 113 27.12 23.77 1.13
CA VAL A 113 28.31 22.94 0.91
C VAL A 113 28.65 22.90 -0.56
N ALA A 114 29.93 23.10 -0.90
CA ALA A 114 30.46 22.88 -2.24
C ALA A 114 31.13 21.52 -2.34
N GLY A 115 31.05 20.87 -3.50
CA GLY A 115 31.83 19.66 -3.84
C GLY A 115 31.16 18.32 -3.54
N MET A 116 29.94 18.31 -2.98
CA MET A 116 29.13 17.09 -2.91
C MET A 116 28.70 16.68 -4.31
N ARG A 117 28.69 15.36 -4.58
CA ARG A 117 28.26 14.80 -5.86
C ARG A 117 26.76 14.48 -5.78
N PRO A 118 25.90 15.02 -6.67
CA PRO A 118 24.50 14.59 -6.69
C PRO A 118 24.36 13.23 -7.40
N GLY A 119 23.39 12.45 -6.93
CA GLY A 119 22.86 11.29 -7.62
C GLY A 119 22.04 11.69 -8.84
N SER A 120 21.97 10.77 -9.79
CA SER A 120 21.14 10.88 -10.99
C SER A 120 20.63 9.49 -11.36
N ARG A 121 19.92 9.37 -12.48
CA ARG A 121 19.51 8.09 -13.06
C ARG A 121 20.66 7.07 -13.15
N GLU A 122 21.84 7.51 -13.57
CA GLU A 122 22.95 6.61 -13.92
C GLU A 122 24.03 6.49 -12.83
N GLN A 123 23.93 7.28 -11.75
CA GLN A 123 24.98 7.30 -10.72
C GLN A 123 24.43 7.56 -9.32
N LEU A 124 25.09 6.98 -8.32
CA LEU A 124 24.89 7.30 -6.90
C LEU A 124 25.64 8.57 -6.48
N GLY A 125 24.95 9.40 -5.72
CA GLY A 125 25.46 10.63 -5.13
C GLY A 125 26.34 10.41 -3.91
N SER A 126 26.74 11.53 -3.31
CA SER A 126 27.31 11.57 -1.96
C SER A 126 26.22 11.23 -0.95
N PHE A 127 26.56 10.35 -0.02
CA PHE A 127 25.72 10.03 1.13
C PHE A 127 26.02 10.96 2.29
N TYR A 128 25.02 11.25 3.11
CA TYR A 128 25.18 12.17 4.23
C TYR A 128 24.27 11.85 5.42
N TRP A 129 24.74 12.26 6.58
CA TRP A 129 24.00 12.31 7.85
C TRP A 129 24.74 13.20 8.84
N LEU A 130 24.06 13.61 9.91
CA LEU A 130 24.70 14.33 11.00
C LEU A 130 25.17 13.32 12.05
N ARG A 131 26.43 13.41 12.48
CA ARG A 131 27.02 12.53 13.48
C ARG A 131 27.31 13.29 14.76
N TYR A 132 27.12 12.64 15.91
CA TYR A 132 27.52 13.18 17.20
C TYR A 132 27.96 12.10 18.18
N ILE A 133 28.73 12.45 19.21
CA ILE A 133 29.09 11.52 20.29
C ILE A 133 28.17 11.80 21.48
N ASP A 134 27.38 10.83 21.93
CA ASP A 134 26.49 11.02 23.08
C ASP A 134 27.23 11.10 24.43
N GLN A 135 26.48 11.32 25.51
CA GLN A 135 27.05 11.42 26.87
C GLN A 135 27.70 10.11 27.36
N GLN A 136 27.37 8.99 26.74
CA GLN A 136 27.96 7.67 27.01
C GLN A 136 29.22 7.41 26.17
N GLY A 137 29.59 8.34 25.29
CA GLY A 137 30.76 8.21 24.41
C GLY A 137 30.47 7.41 23.14
N ASN A 138 29.22 7.08 22.85
CA ASN A 138 28.85 6.34 21.66
C ASN A 138 28.62 7.27 20.48
N LEU A 139 29.07 6.86 19.29
CA LEU A 139 28.84 7.59 18.06
C LEU A 139 27.41 7.35 17.55
N GLN A 140 26.64 8.42 17.49
CA GLN A 140 25.25 8.44 17.07
C GLN A 140 25.08 9.10 15.69
N ALA A 141 23.96 8.80 15.02
CA ALA A 141 23.54 9.45 13.78
C ALA A 141 22.17 10.13 13.95
N ILE A 142 22.06 11.33 13.38
CA ILE A 142 20.78 11.96 13.05
C ILE A 142 20.65 11.92 11.53
N ARG A 143 19.61 11.24 11.07
CA ARG A 143 19.33 10.99 9.66
C ARG A 143 18.40 12.07 9.11
N ASP A 144 18.37 12.19 7.79
CA ASP A 144 17.42 13.07 7.11
C ASP A 144 16.03 12.43 7.09
N VAL A 145 15.11 13.04 7.84
CA VAL A 145 13.72 12.58 7.95
C VAL A 145 12.95 12.82 6.65
N VAL A 146 13.34 13.81 5.83
CA VAL A 146 12.64 14.23 4.59
C VAL A 146 13.46 13.94 3.34
N SER A 147 14.25 12.87 3.37
CA SER A 147 15.18 12.51 2.29
C SER A 147 14.47 12.21 0.97
N TYR A 148 15.14 12.52 -0.15
CA TYR A 148 14.66 12.19 -1.50
C TYR A 148 15.02 10.77 -1.93
N SER A 149 16.08 10.17 -1.39
CA SER A 149 16.60 8.86 -1.79
C SER A 149 17.29 8.14 -0.63
N LEU A 150 16.89 6.88 -0.40
CA LEU A 150 17.41 5.96 0.61
C LEU A 150 17.74 4.60 -0.04
N PRO A 151 18.71 4.53 -0.95
CA PRO A 151 18.95 3.33 -1.76
C PRO A 151 19.33 2.10 -0.93
N TYR A 152 19.86 2.30 0.28
CA TYR A 152 20.30 1.25 1.19
C TYR A 152 19.58 1.32 2.54
N GLY A 153 18.28 1.65 2.52
CA GLY A 153 17.40 1.57 3.69
C GLY A 153 17.45 2.77 4.65
N VAL A 154 16.54 2.76 5.61
CA VAL A 154 16.31 3.82 6.61
C VAL A 154 17.39 3.90 7.68
N PHE A 155 18.15 2.83 7.92
CA PHE A 155 19.29 2.86 8.85
C PHE A 155 20.57 3.39 8.20
N GLY A 156 20.65 3.36 6.87
CA GLY A 156 21.72 3.97 6.10
C GLY A 156 21.69 5.51 6.09
N PRO A 157 22.75 6.16 5.58
CA PRO A 157 22.73 7.58 5.28
C PRO A 157 21.85 7.91 4.06
N ALA A 158 21.28 9.10 4.03
CA ALA A 158 20.53 9.58 2.87
C ALA A 158 21.47 9.91 1.70
N GLU A 159 20.99 9.75 0.48
CA GLU A 159 21.71 10.14 -0.73
C GLU A 159 21.32 11.58 -1.15
N LEU A 160 22.31 12.41 -1.49
CA LEU A 160 22.06 13.67 -2.19
C LEU A 160 21.63 13.36 -3.64
N TYR A 161 20.44 13.82 -4.05
CA TYR A 161 19.90 13.56 -5.39
C TYR A 161 19.60 14.86 -6.16
N ASP A 162 19.86 14.88 -7.46
CA ASP A 162 19.49 16.01 -8.33
C ASP A 162 18.01 15.95 -8.73
N MET A 163 17.15 16.29 -7.78
CA MET A 163 15.71 16.37 -8.01
C MET A 163 15.33 17.40 -9.07
N SER A 164 16.11 18.49 -9.22
CA SER A 164 15.83 19.52 -10.21
C SER A 164 15.98 18.98 -11.63
N SER A 165 17.06 18.25 -11.91
CA SER A 165 17.26 17.62 -13.21
C SER A 165 16.21 16.55 -13.49
N LEU A 166 15.88 15.69 -12.52
CA LEU A 166 14.82 14.68 -12.65
C LEU A 166 13.47 15.34 -13.01
N GLN A 167 13.06 16.37 -12.26
CA GLN A 167 11.78 17.05 -12.51
C GLN A 167 11.74 17.78 -13.85
N ASN A 168 12.87 18.33 -14.32
CA ASN A 168 12.94 19.01 -15.61
C ASN A 168 12.91 18.03 -16.81
N GLN A 169 13.30 16.77 -16.61
CA GLN A 169 13.44 15.77 -17.68
C GLN A 169 12.25 14.80 -17.77
N ARG A 170 11.29 14.88 -16.85
CA ARG A 170 10.10 14.03 -16.85
C ARG A 170 9.27 14.20 -18.13
N ALA A 171 8.73 13.10 -18.64
CA ALA A 171 8.07 13.04 -19.95
C ALA A 171 6.59 13.49 -19.96
N ASP A 172 6.05 13.90 -18.81
CA ASP A 172 4.64 14.18 -18.56
C ASP A 172 4.40 15.64 -18.10
N LEU A 173 5.33 16.57 -18.37
CA LEU A 173 5.16 18.00 -18.04
C LEU A 173 3.89 18.61 -18.68
N ASP A 174 3.53 18.18 -19.88
CA ASP A 174 2.31 18.65 -20.56
C ASP A 174 1.03 18.25 -19.80
N TYR A 175 1.04 17.11 -19.12
CA TYR A 175 -0.07 16.67 -18.27
C TYR A 175 -0.25 17.59 -17.05
N PHE A 176 0.82 17.95 -16.35
CA PHE A 176 0.73 18.91 -15.23
C PHE A 176 0.34 20.31 -15.68
N LYS A 177 0.81 20.73 -16.87
CA LYS A 177 0.38 21.99 -17.46
C LYS A 177 -1.12 22.02 -17.73
N ALA A 178 -1.68 20.92 -18.23
CA ALA A 178 -3.10 20.82 -18.51
C ALA A 178 -3.95 20.75 -17.23
N THR A 179 -3.49 20.01 -16.22
CA THR A 179 -4.23 19.77 -14.98
C THR A 179 -4.02 20.82 -13.89
N GLY A 180 -2.98 21.64 -14.00
CA GLY A 180 -2.70 22.77 -13.11
C GLY A 180 -3.44 24.07 -13.46
N VAL A 181 -4.40 24.03 -14.40
CA VAL A 181 -5.19 25.21 -14.78
C VAL A 181 -6.33 25.41 -13.79
N ALA A 182 -6.27 26.51 -13.04
CA ALA A 182 -7.34 26.92 -12.13
C ALA A 182 -8.60 27.36 -12.88
N SER A 183 -9.78 27.06 -12.31
CA SER A 183 -11.05 27.63 -12.77
C SER A 183 -11.25 29.05 -12.18
N GLU A 184 -12.14 29.86 -12.76
CA GLU A 184 -12.44 31.21 -12.23
C GLU A 184 -12.92 31.19 -10.77
N SER A 185 -13.49 30.06 -10.31
CA SER A 185 -14.05 29.87 -8.97
C SER A 185 -13.10 29.30 -7.92
N GLN A 186 -11.90 28.84 -8.30
CA GLN A 186 -10.97 28.18 -7.37
C GLN A 186 -9.54 28.72 -7.52
N ALA A 187 -8.90 29.04 -6.40
CA ALA A 187 -7.52 29.52 -6.42
C ALA A 187 -6.51 28.45 -6.87
N LEU A 188 -6.80 27.17 -6.59
CA LEU A 188 -6.02 26.00 -7.01
C LEU A 188 -6.97 24.92 -7.54
N PRO A 189 -6.68 24.28 -8.69
CA PRO A 189 -7.47 23.15 -9.16
C PRO A 189 -7.23 21.91 -8.29
N ARG A 190 -8.25 21.07 -8.10
CA ARG A 190 -8.10 19.72 -7.54
C ARG A 190 -8.23 18.69 -8.66
N VAL A 191 -7.39 17.66 -8.64
CA VAL A 191 -7.51 16.51 -9.55
C VAL A 191 -8.91 15.88 -9.40
N PRO A 192 -9.66 15.67 -10.49
CA PRO A 192 -10.99 15.09 -10.42
C PRO A 192 -10.95 13.62 -9.98
N ALA A 193 -12.02 13.16 -9.35
CA ALA A 193 -12.17 11.76 -8.98
C ALA A 193 -12.15 10.85 -10.22
N PRO A 194 -11.42 9.71 -10.18
CA PRO A 194 -11.51 8.70 -11.22
C PRO A 194 -12.88 8.02 -11.20
N ARG A 195 -13.22 7.24 -12.23
CA ARG A 195 -14.48 6.45 -12.25
C ARG A 195 -14.32 5.05 -11.67
N ASN A 196 -13.10 4.54 -11.61
CA ASN A 196 -12.73 3.25 -11.05
C ASN A 196 -11.22 3.20 -10.73
N ILE A 197 -10.84 2.27 -9.85
CA ILE A 197 -9.48 2.16 -9.31
C ILE A 197 -9.01 0.71 -9.38
N LEU A 198 -7.77 0.50 -9.80
CA LEU A 198 -7.06 -0.77 -9.63
C LEU A 198 -6.06 -0.66 -8.48
N GLN A 199 -6.20 -1.48 -7.46
CA GLN A 199 -5.24 -1.59 -6.38
C GLN A 199 -4.15 -2.61 -6.74
N LEU A 200 -2.87 -2.23 -6.56
CA LEU A 200 -1.69 -3.04 -6.85
C LEU A 200 -0.76 -3.10 -5.64
N HIS A 201 -0.30 -4.31 -5.29
CA HIS A 201 0.89 -4.45 -4.47
C HIS A 201 2.14 -4.51 -5.37
N ILE A 202 3.06 -3.55 -5.25
CA ILE A 202 4.18 -3.41 -6.22
C ILE A 202 5.03 -4.68 -6.28
N GLY A 203 5.27 -5.29 -5.12
CA GLY A 203 6.10 -6.46 -4.96
C GLY A 203 5.54 -7.73 -5.61
N THR A 204 4.22 -7.82 -5.77
CA THR A 204 3.56 -9.00 -6.35
C THR A 204 2.88 -8.74 -7.69
N ALA A 205 2.71 -7.48 -8.09
CA ALA A 205 1.96 -7.08 -9.28
C ALA A 205 2.77 -7.13 -10.60
N SER A 206 4.03 -7.58 -10.56
CA SER A 206 4.86 -7.85 -11.74
C SER A 206 5.82 -8.98 -11.43
N LYS A 207 6.37 -9.62 -12.46
CA LYS A 207 7.37 -10.69 -12.29
C LYS A 207 8.59 -10.22 -11.52
N GLU A 208 9.06 -9.02 -11.79
CA GLU A 208 10.24 -8.44 -11.15
C GLU A 208 9.96 -7.95 -9.72
N GLY A 209 8.69 -7.69 -9.36
CA GLY A 209 8.31 -7.13 -8.07
C GLY A 209 8.77 -5.68 -7.87
N THR A 210 8.93 -4.92 -8.97
CA THR A 210 9.47 -3.55 -8.94
C THR A 210 8.62 -2.57 -9.74
N VAL A 211 8.83 -1.28 -9.48
CA VAL A 211 8.25 -0.18 -10.26
C VAL A 211 8.71 -0.22 -11.72
N GLU A 212 9.96 -0.61 -11.98
CA GLU A 212 10.47 -0.87 -13.33
C GLU A 212 9.66 -1.98 -14.04
N GLY A 213 9.39 -3.10 -13.35
CA GLY A 213 8.57 -4.20 -13.89
C GLY A 213 7.16 -3.75 -14.27
N LEU A 214 6.51 -2.97 -13.40
CA LEU A 214 5.21 -2.35 -13.72
C LEU A 214 5.29 -1.42 -14.93
N THR A 215 6.36 -0.62 -15.03
CA THR A 215 6.57 0.27 -16.18
C THR A 215 6.65 -0.51 -17.49
N CYS A 216 7.33 -1.66 -17.50
CA CYS A 216 7.40 -2.54 -18.67
C CYS A 216 6.02 -3.05 -19.09
N ILE A 217 5.21 -3.53 -18.13
CA ILE A 217 3.84 -4.01 -18.39
C ILE A 217 3.00 -2.92 -19.06
N TYR A 218 2.95 -1.72 -18.48
CA TYR A 218 2.13 -0.63 -19.04
C TYR A 218 2.66 -0.12 -20.39
N ARG A 219 3.97 -0.14 -20.64
CA ARG A 219 4.54 0.20 -21.96
C ARG A 219 4.18 -0.84 -23.03
N GLU A 220 4.19 -2.12 -22.69
CA GLU A 220 3.79 -3.19 -23.62
C GLU A 220 2.31 -3.06 -23.99
N ILE A 221 1.45 -2.92 -22.99
CA ILE A 221 0.01 -2.73 -23.18
C ILE A 221 -0.25 -1.46 -24.01
N ALA A 222 0.39 -0.33 -23.69
CA ALA A 222 0.26 0.91 -24.44
C ALA A 222 0.66 0.71 -25.91
N SER A 223 1.75 -0.03 -26.17
CA SER A 223 2.21 -0.33 -27.53
C SER A 223 1.20 -1.18 -28.30
N LYS A 224 0.61 -2.20 -27.66
CA LYS A 224 -0.45 -3.03 -28.26
C LYS A 224 -1.70 -2.21 -28.58
N LEU A 225 -2.17 -1.38 -27.65
CA LEU A 225 -3.32 -0.51 -27.85
C LEU A 225 -3.10 0.48 -29.00
N ALA A 226 -1.93 1.13 -29.06
CA ALA A 226 -1.59 2.05 -30.15
C ALA A 226 -1.52 1.35 -31.52
N ALA A 227 -1.10 0.08 -31.54
CA ALA A 227 -1.05 -0.75 -32.75
C ALA A 227 -2.37 -1.49 -33.07
N ASN A 228 -3.43 -1.30 -32.28
CA ASN A 228 -4.69 -2.07 -32.35
C ASN A 228 -4.48 -3.59 -32.32
N LEU A 229 -3.52 -4.06 -31.52
CA LEU A 229 -3.30 -5.48 -31.26
C LEU A 229 -4.21 -5.96 -30.13
N PRO A 230 -4.68 -7.23 -30.16
CA PRO A 230 -5.46 -7.78 -29.07
C PRO A 230 -4.64 -7.86 -27.79
N LEU A 231 -5.28 -7.60 -26.66
CA LEU A 231 -4.73 -7.81 -25.32
C LEU A 231 -4.86 -9.28 -24.93
N THR A 232 -3.94 -9.78 -24.11
CA THR A 232 -4.11 -11.06 -23.42
C THR A 232 -5.10 -10.92 -22.25
N PRO A 233 -5.68 -12.02 -21.74
CA PRO A 233 -6.51 -12.00 -20.54
C PRO A 233 -5.85 -11.29 -19.34
N ALA A 234 -4.54 -11.48 -19.15
CA ALA A 234 -3.79 -10.81 -18.09
C ALA A 234 -3.72 -9.29 -18.31
N GLU A 235 -3.45 -8.85 -19.53
CA GLU A 235 -3.41 -7.43 -19.88
C GLU A 235 -4.78 -6.74 -19.76
N GLU A 236 -5.87 -7.47 -19.99
CA GLU A 236 -7.23 -6.96 -19.75
C GLU A 236 -7.45 -6.61 -18.27
N ASN A 237 -6.83 -7.34 -17.34
CA ASN A 237 -6.90 -7.07 -15.90
C ASN A 237 -6.10 -5.83 -15.45
N TYR A 238 -5.13 -5.36 -16.25
CA TYR A 238 -4.42 -4.09 -16.00
C TYR A 238 -5.06 -2.88 -16.66
N THR A 239 -6.07 -3.05 -17.52
CA THR A 239 -6.59 -1.98 -18.38
C THR A 239 -8.06 -1.62 -18.13
N GLY A 240 -8.45 -0.43 -18.59
CA GLY A 240 -9.79 0.10 -18.42
C GLY A 240 -10.02 0.83 -17.08
N TYR A 241 -8.96 1.13 -16.36
CA TYR A 241 -9.00 1.91 -15.11
C TYR A 241 -8.61 3.36 -15.34
N ASP A 242 -9.30 4.28 -14.67
CA ASP A 242 -8.93 5.70 -14.61
C ASP A 242 -7.81 5.96 -13.59
N ALA A 243 -7.63 5.07 -12.62
CA ALA A 243 -6.63 5.22 -11.58
C ALA A 243 -6.03 3.89 -11.11
N ILE A 244 -4.81 3.97 -10.61
CA ILE A 244 -4.10 2.89 -9.92
C ILE A 244 -3.75 3.36 -8.52
N GLN A 245 -4.02 2.53 -7.51
CA GLN A 245 -3.54 2.73 -6.14
C GLN A 245 -2.38 1.77 -5.86
N LEU A 246 -1.23 2.30 -5.44
CA LEU A 246 -0.06 1.50 -5.08
C LEU A 246 0.05 1.28 -3.58
N LEU A 247 0.42 0.06 -3.19
CA LEU A 247 0.91 -0.29 -1.86
C LEU A 247 2.09 -1.30 -1.97
N PRO A 248 3.03 -1.32 -1.03
CA PRO A 248 3.55 -0.15 -0.34
C PRO A 248 4.22 0.85 -1.26
N ILE A 249 4.53 2.01 -0.70
CA ILE A 249 5.33 3.05 -1.34
C ILE A 249 6.39 3.64 -0.38
N GLU A 250 6.12 3.69 0.93
CA GLU A 250 7.09 4.12 1.94
C GLU A 250 8.21 3.09 2.18
N PRO A 251 9.42 3.55 2.53
CA PRO A 251 10.43 2.69 3.12
C PRO A 251 9.90 2.00 4.39
N THR A 252 10.18 0.71 4.50
CA THR A 252 9.72 -0.13 5.62
C THR A 252 10.86 -0.37 6.61
N ILE A 253 10.55 -1.06 7.70
CA ILE A 253 11.54 -1.56 8.65
C ILE A 253 12.60 -2.46 8.00
N GLU A 254 13.77 -2.58 8.64
CA GLU A 254 14.86 -3.46 8.19
C GLU A 254 14.98 -4.72 9.06
N PHE A 255 15.74 -5.72 8.57
CA PHE A 255 16.12 -6.88 9.39
C PHE A 255 16.90 -6.43 10.62
N ARG A 256 16.45 -6.83 11.81
CA ARG A 256 17.13 -6.46 13.05
C ARG A 256 17.04 -7.53 14.12
N ASP A 257 18.16 -7.76 14.77
CA ASP A 257 18.22 -8.31 16.12
C ASP A 257 17.92 -7.22 17.16
N GLU A 258 17.61 -7.63 18.39
CA GLU A 258 17.22 -6.74 19.49
C GLU A 258 18.30 -5.68 19.87
N TYR A 259 19.50 -5.66 19.26
CA TYR A 259 20.64 -4.90 19.80
C TYR A 259 21.51 -4.09 18.81
N SER A 260 21.41 -4.20 17.48
CA SER A 260 22.38 -3.54 16.57
C SER A 260 21.88 -2.26 15.86
N PRO A 261 22.30 -1.03 16.24
CA PRO A 261 21.86 0.23 15.57
C PRO A 261 22.38 0.42 14.14
N GLU A 262 23.13 -0.55 13.61
CA GLU A 262 23.79 -0.49 12.30
C GLU A 262 22.89 -1.04 11.19
N SER A 263 22.99 -0.46 9.99
CA SER A 263 22.28 -0.99 8.83
C SER A 263 23.01 -2.21 8.29
N GLU A 264 22.25 -3.26 7.95
CA GLU A 264 22.80 -4.39 7.21
C GLU A 264 22.93 -4.11 5.70
N PHE A 265 22.23 -3.10 5.18
CA PHE A 265 22.28 -2.69 3.78
C PHE A 265 23.40 -1.70 3.48
N PHE A 266 23.90 -1.01 4.52
CA PHE A 266 25.02 -0.07 4.44
C PHE A 266 26.00 -0.29 5.61
N ALA A 267 26.95 -1.21 5.44
CA ALA A 267 27.83 -1.67 6.51
C ALA A 267 29.28 -1.18 6.36
N PHE A 268 29.83 -0.57 7.41
CA PHE A 268 31.22 -0.12 7.46
C PHE A 268 32.14 -1.33 7.68
N ILE A 269 33.08 -1.58 6.75
CA ILE A 269 33.95 -2.76 6.82
C ILE A 269 35.32 -2.43 7.40
N SER A 270 36.01 -1.47 6.79
CA SER A 270 37.34 -1.05 7.20
C SER A 270 37.70 0.31 6.63
N GLU A 271 38.67 0.97 7.23
CA GLU A 271 39.23 2.22 6.72
C GLU A 271 40.74 2.08 6.60
N ASP A 272 41.28 2.43 5.43
CA ASP A 272 42.73 2.46 5.16
C ASP A 272 43.14 3.77 4.46
N GLU A 273 44.41 3.93 4.11
CA GLU A 273 44.94 5.15 3.48
C GLU A 273 44.25 5.50 2.15
N ASN A 274 43.61 4.52 1.49
CA ASN A 274 42.93 4.69 0.21
C ASN A 274 41.45 5.07 0.36
N GLY A 275 40.88 4.97 1.56
CA GLY A 275 39.50 5.34 1.86
C GLY A 275 38.76 4.36 2.77
N LEU A 276 37.47 4.61 2.94
CA LEU A 276 36.56 3.81 3.74
C LEU A 276 35.87 2.75 2.86
N LYS A 277 36.03 1.47 3.20
CA LYS A 277 35.35 0.36 2.53
C LYS A 277 33.98 0.14 3.16
N ILE A 278 32.95 0.19 2.33
CA ILE A 278 31.56 0.01 2.74
C ILE A 278 31.00 -1.15 1.92
N LYS A 279 30.35 -2.08 2.62
CA LYS A 279 29.57 -3.15 2.01
C LYS A 279 28.14 -2.64 1.81
N LEU A 280 27.70 -2.70 0.57
CA LEU A 280 26.37 -2.28 0.12
C LEU A 280 25.58 -3.53 -0.25
N ARG A 281 24.36 -3.65 0.26
CA ARG A 281 23.44 -4.73 -0.08
C ARG A 281 22.10 -4.12 -0.47
N LYS A 282 21.57 -4.53 -1.62
CA LYS A 282 20.24 -4.11 -2.08
C LYS A 282 19.19 -4.55 -1.07
N SER A 283 18.24 -3.67 -0.76
CA SER A 283 17.14 -4.01 0.14
C SER A 283 16.28 -5.10 -0.50
N ASN A 284 15.96 -6.13 0.29
CA ASN A 284 15.07 -7.22 -0.07
C ASN A 284 13.99 -7.42 1.01
N THR A 285 13.61 -6.33 1.68
CA THR A 285 12.50 -6.35 2.64
C THR A 285 11.19 -6.57 1.91
N GLN A 286 10.36 -7.47 2.44
CA GLN A 286 9.03 -7.79 1.96
C GLN A 286 8.05 -7.45 3.06
N ASP A 287 7.14 -6.54 2.74
CA ASP A 287 6.19 -5.99 3.69
C ASP A 287 4.84 -5.78 3.03
N TRP A 288 3.80 -5.83 3.85
CA TRP A 288 2.47 -5.48 3.39
C TRP A 288 2.33 -3.99 3.09
N GLY A 289 3.07 -3.18 3.85
CA GLY A 289 3.25 -1.75 3.64
C GLY A 289 2.99 -0.87 4.85
N TYR A 290 2.68 -1.48 6.00
CA TYR A 290 2.23 -0.77 7.19
C TYR A 290 3.27 -0.73 8.31
N ASP A 291 4.38 -1.46 8.17
CA ASP A 291 5.50 -1.43 9.11
C ASP A 291 6.49 -0.33 8.70
N VAL A 292 6.02 0.91 8.82
CA VAL A 292 6.71 2.12 8.38
C VAL A 292 7.33 2.84 9.59
N PRO A 293 8.65 3.09 9.62
CA PRO A 293 9.29 3.84 10.71
C PRO A 293 9.13 5.37 10.57
N ILE A 294 8.41 5.85 9.55
CA ILE A 294 8.15 7.24 9.15
C ILE A 294 9.39 8.01 8.65
N LEU A 295 10.59 7.62 9.06
CA LEU A 295 11.81 8.21 8.54
C LEU A 295 11.89 8.00 7.02
N GLY A 296 11.97 9.10 6.28
CA GLY A 296 12.18 9.06 4.84
C GLY A 296 10.96 8.63 4.03
N SER A 297 9.73 8.72 4.55
CA SER A 297 8.52 8.42 3.75
C SER A 297 8.34 9.34 2.53
N SER A 298 9.13 10.41 2.40
CA SER A 298 9.27 11.19 1.17
C SER A 298 10.01 10.46 0.04
N ALA A 299 10.89 9.51 0.38
CA ALA A 299 11.58 8.64 -0.57
C ALA A 299 10.70 7.43 -0.93
N THR A 300 11.04 6.76 -2.02
CA THR A 300 10.42 5.48 -2.41
C THR A 300 11.17 4.33 -1.75
N ASN A 301 10.44 3.31 -1.30
CA ASN A 301 11.04 2.09 -0.76
C ASN A 301 12.04 1.48 -1.75
N SER A 302 13.30 1.35 -1.35
CA SER A 302 14.35 0.85 -2.23
C SER A 302 14.20 -0.64 -2.57
N ALA A 303 13.47 -1.42 -1.76
CA ALA A 303 13.15 -2.81 -2.08
C ALA A 303 12.27 -2.94 -3.32
N LEU A 304 11.51 -1.90 -3.66
CA LEU A 304 10.56 -1.86 -4.78
C LEU A 304 11.18 -1.26 -6.06
N LEU A 305 12.47 -0.92 -6.03
CA LEU A 305 13.20 -0.30 -7.13
C LEU A 305 14.20 -1.29 -7.75
N GLY A 306 14.17 -1.43 -9.07
CA GLY A 306 15.11 -2.26 -9.84
C GLY A 306 16.54 -1.72 -9.77
N SER A 307 16.71 -0.43 -10.04
CA SER A 307 17.97 0.32 -10.09
C SER A 307 18.26 1.14 -8.83
N LEU A 308 17.39 1.09 -7.82
CA LEU A 308 17.45 1.90 -6.59
C LEU A 308 17.25 3.40 -6.82
N ARG A 309 16.79 3.84 -8.01
CA ARG A 309 16.74 5.27 -8.37
C ARG A 309 15.32 5.84 -8.25
N PRO A 310 15.16 7.05 -7.70
CA PRO A 310 13.88 7.77 -7.73
C PRO A 310 13.27 7.92 -9.13
N ASP A 311 14.11 7.98 -10.18
CA ASP A 311 13.70 8.06 -11.59
C ASP A 311 12.67 6.97 -11.99
N GLU A 312 12.78 5.74 -11.48
CA GLU A 312 11.86 4.65 -11.85
C GLU A 312 10.41 4.99 -11.54
N LEU A 313 10.15 5.63 -10.39
CA LEU A 313 8.80 6.03 -10.00
C LEU A 313 8.26 7.15 -10.89
N VAL A 314 9.11 8.10 -11.28
CA VAL A 314 8.71 9.17 -12.20
C VAL A 314 8.49 8.64 -13.61
N ASP A 315 9.28 7.68 -14.07
CA ASP A 315 9.09 7.01 -15.35
C ASP A 315 7.78 6.21 -15.41
N PHE A 316 7.44 5.53 -14.31
CA PHE A 316 6.18 4.81 -14.19
C PHE A 316 5.00 5.78 -14.27
N ILE A 317 5.02 6.85 -13.46
CA ILE A 317 4.00 7.90 -13.48
C ILE A 317 3.85 8.51 -14.88
N ALA A 318 4.97 8.86 -15.52
CA ALA A 318 4.94 9.45 -16.85
C ALA A 318 4.42 8.46 -17.91
N THR A 319 4.62 7.17 -17.73
CA THR A 319 4.03 6.11 -18.58
C THR A 319 2.51 6.06 -18.42
N LEU A 320 2.00 6.19 -17.20
CA LEU A 320 0.57 6.24 -16.90
C LEU A 320 -0.11 7.52 -17.41
N HIS A 321 0.52 8.69 -17.21
CA HIS A 321 -0.02 9.97 -17.67
C HIS A 321 -0.11 10.07 -19.20
N ASN A 322 0.83 9.44 -19.92
CA ASN A 322 0.86 9.43 -21.37
C ASN A 322 0.20 8.20 -21.99
N PHE A 323 -0.61 7.45 -21.22
CA PHE A 323 -1.22 6.22 -21.68
C PHE A 323 -2.22 6.47 -22.85
N PRO A 324 -2.25 5.62 -23.89
CA PRO A 324 -2.88 5.96 -25.18
C PRO A 324 -4.42 6.10 -25.14
N THR A 325 -5.08 5.52 -24.14
CA THR A 325 -6.54 5.63 -23.96
C THR A 325 -6.94 6.82 -23.09
N GLY A 326 -5.98 7.65 -22.69
CA GLY A 326 -6.14 8.72 -21.71
C GLY A 326 -5.24 8.51 -20.50
N PRO A 327 -4.92 9.57 -19.74
CA PRO A 327 -4.10 9.47 -18.55
C PRO A 327 -4.71 8.52 -17.52
N ILE A 328 -3.87 7.66 -16.93
CA ILE A 328 -4.22 6.87 -15.74
C ILE A 328 -3.64 7.59 -14.53
N HIS A 329 -4.50 7.93 -13.57
CA HIS A 329 -4.09 8.60 -12.34
C HIS A 329 -3.31 7.65 -11.41
N LEU A 330 -2.31 8.17 -10.70
CA LEU A 330 -1.62 7.42 -9.64
C LEU A 330 -2.02 7.89 -8.24
N ILE A 331 -2.46 6.95 -7.40
CA ILE A 331 -2.85 7.17 -6.01
C ILE A 331 -1.80 6.53 -5.09
N TYR A 332 -1.24 7.31 -4.18
CA TYR A 332 -0.38 6.78 -3.12
C TYR A 332 -1.18 6.46 -1.89
N ASP A 333 -0.87 5.30 -1.32
CA ASP A 333 -1.20 5.03 0.06
C ASP A 333 -0.24 5.74 1.01
N LEU A 334 -0.75 6.40 2.05
CA LEU A 334 0.01 7.17 3.02
C LEU A 334 -0.24 6.66 4.44
N VAL A 335 0.78 6.06 5.05
CA VAL A 335 0.71 5.46 6.40
C VAL A 335 1.33 6.40 7.43
N TYR A 336 0.52 7.36 7.92
CA TYR A 336 0.97 8.45 8.82
C TYR A 336 0.23 8.44 10.18
N GLY A 337 -0.56 7.40 10.47
CA GLY A 337 -1.26 7.24 11.75
C GLY A 337 -0.34 6.73 12.87
N HIS A 338 0.63 5.89 12.54
CA HIS A 338 1.58 5.27 13.46
C HIS A 338 2.98 5.18 12.86
N ALA A 339 3.94 4.73 13.68
CA ALA A 339 5.26 4.28 13.22
C ALA A 339 5.64 2.97 13.90
N ASP A 340 6.36 2.08 13.20
CA ASP A 340 6.93 0.89 13.86
C ASP A 340 7.94 1.27 14.98
N ASN A 341 8.15 0.37 15.94
CA ASN A 341 9.09 0.55 17.05
C ASN A 341 10.54 0.83 16.63
N GLN A 342 10.99 0.39 15.45
CA GLN A 342 12.32 0.78 14.93
C GLN A 342 12.48 2.30 14.79
N SER A 343 11.38 3.06 14.71
CA SER A 343 11.38 4.53 14.75
C SER A 343 12.04 5.11 16.00
N GLU A 344 12.05 4.40 17.14
CA GLU A 344 12.71 4.87 18.37
C GLU A 344 14.24 4.97 18.21
N LEU A 345 14.83 4.17 17.32
CA LEU A 345 16.26 4.26 16.96
C LEU A 345 16.55 5.35 15.93
N LEU A 346 15.54 5.72 15.12
CA LEU A 346 15.72 6.53 13.92
C LEU A 346 15.32 8.00 14.14
N LEU A 347 14.27 8.23 14.91
CA LEU A 347 13.66 9.53 15.14
C LEU A 347 14.03 10.07 16.52
N ASN A 348 13.93 11.39 16.67
CA ASN A 348 13.98 11.98 18.00
C ASN A 348 12.63 11.84 18.72
N ARG A 349 12.65 11.74 20.05
CA ARG A 349 11.45 11.44 20.86
C ARG A 349 10.28 12.42 20.64
N GLN A 350 10.52 13.66 20.18
CA GLN A 350 9.44 14.60 19.95
C GLN A 350 8.50 14.19 18.81
N PHE A 351 8.94 13.31 17.89
CA PHE A 351 8.08 12.71 16.87
C PHE A 351 7.08 11.70 17.41
N LEU A 352 7.26 11.20 18.64
CA LEU A 352 6.54 10.04 19.17
C LEU A 352 5.80 10.40 20.47
N LYS A 353 4.51 10.02 20.58
CA LYS A 353 3.69 10.19 21.80
C LYS A 353 3.88 9.02 22.78
N GLY A 354 4.16 7.81 22.29
CA GLY A 354 4.27 6.60 23.10
C GLY A 354 3.89 5.35 22.30
N PRO A 355 3.97 4.16 22.92
CA PRO A 355 3.67 2.90 22.25
C PRO A 355 2.17 2.73 21.95
N ASN A 356 1.85 2.07 20.83
CA ASN A 356 0.51 1.64 20.43
C ASN A 356 0.53 0.19 19.88
N MET A 357 -0.58 -0.29 19.32
CA MET A 357 -0.68 -1.66 18.82
C MET A 357 0.16 -1.96 17.55
N TYR A 358 0.57 -0.92 16.82
CA TYR A 358 1.36 -0.99 15.59
C TYR A 358 2.82 -0.54 15.79
N GLY A 359 3.21 -0.21 17.02
CA GLY A 359 4.52 0.38 17.33
C GLY A 359 4.37 1.62 18.21
N GLN A 360 4.39 2.81 17.60
CA GLN A 360 4.40 4.12 18.25
C GLN A 360 3.32 5.04 17.66
N ASP A 361 2.63 5.79 18.52
CA ASP A 361 1.78 6.91 18.15
C ASP A 361 2.62 8.10 17.70
N LEU A 362 2.26 8.72 16.58
CA LEU A 362 2.95 9.90 16.06
C LEU A 362 2.48 11.21 16.71
N ASN A 363 3.42 12.13 16.91
CA ASN A 363 3.17 13.42 17.55
C ASN A 363 2.80 14.54 16.56
N HIS A 364 1.76 14.30 15.77
CA HIS A 364 1.20 15.29 14.82
C HIS A 364 0.59 16.54 15.48
N GLN A 365 0.54 16.63 16.83
CA GLN A 365 0.09 17.82 17.56
C GLN A 365 1.20 18.84 17.78
N LEU A 366 2.47 18.44 17.71
CA LEU A 366 3.59 19.36 17.82
C LEU A 366 3.76 20.11 16.48
N PRO A 367 3.68 21.46 16.44
CA PRO A 367 3.68 22.21 15.18
C PRO A 367 4.86 21.90 14.26
N THR A 368 6.07 21.75 14.82
CA THR A 368 7.26 21.40 14.04
C THR A 368 7.19 20.01 13.42
N VAL A 369 6.72 19.01 14.17
CA VAL A 369 6.55 17.64 13.66
C VAL A 369 5.47 17.60 12.58
N ARG A 370 4.32 18.25 12.83
CA ARG A 370 3.25 18.38 11.83
C ARG A 370 3.75 19.02 10.55
N ALA A 371 4.52 20.11 10.64
CA ALA A 371 5.11 20.78 9.49
C ALA A 371 6.07 19.86 8.71
N ILE A 372 6.90 19.09 9.42
CA ILE A 372 7.81 18.11 8.81
C ILE A 372 7.03 17.01 8.08
N PHE A 373 5.95 16.47 8.66
CA PHE A 373 5.13 15.46 8.00
C PHE A 373 4.43 16.01 6.75
N LEU A 374 3.88 17.23 6.80
CA LEU A 374 3.29 17.85 5.61
C LEU A 374 4.33 18.13 4.52
N GLU A 375 5.57 18.50 4.89
CA GLU A 375 6.66 18.66 3.93
C GLU A 375 7.11 17.31 3.35
N MET A 376 7.20 16.26 4.18
CA MET A 376 7.50 14.90 3.76
C MET A 376 6.48 14.42 2.72
N GLN A 377 5.20 14.61 3.04
CA GLN A 377 4.11 14.35 2.11
C GLN A 377 4.28 15.19 0.85
N ARG A 378 4.48 16.51 0.93
CA ARG A 378 4.66 17.40 -0.24
C ARG A 378 5.77 16.91 -1.18
N ARG A 379 6.93 16.52 -0.64
CA ARG A 379 8.03 15.94 -1.44
C ARG A 379 7.61 14.66 -2.14
N LYS A 380 6.89 13.80 -1.43
CA LYS A 380 6.34 12.58 -2.00
C LYS A 380 5.35 12.87 -3.11
N LEU A 381 4.40 13.78 -2.90
CA LEU A 381 3.42 14.15 -3.92
C LEU A 381 4.11 14.71 -5.16
N ASN A 382 5.20 15.46 -4.99
CA ASN A 382 5.97 16.03 -6.10
C ASN A 382 6.70 15.01 -6.99
N THR A 383 6.68 13.70 -6.70
CA THR A 383 7.04 12.68 -7.70
C THR A 383 6.06 12.68 -8.88
N GLY A 384 4.80 13.07 -8.65
CA GLY A 384 3.78 13.23 -9.69
C GLY A 384 2.45 12.56 -9.42
N ALA A 385 2.14 12.15 -8.18
CA ALA A 385 0.85 11.54 -7.84
C ALA A 385 -0.36 12.43 -8.21
N ASP A 386 -1.50 11.79 -8.44
CA ASP A 386 -2.79 12.42 -8.74
C ASP A 386 -3.77 12.31 -7.57
N GLY A 387 -3.56 11.31 -6.72
CA GLY A 387 -4.37 11.08 -5.52
C GLY A 387 -3.58 10.57 -4.34
N ILE A 388 -4.21 10.64 -3.18
CA ILE A 388 -3.75 10.00 -1.94
C ILE A 388 -4.88 9.18 -1.31
N ARG A 389 -4.53 8.06 -0.72
CA ARG A 389 -5.30 7.41 0.33
C ARG A 389 -4.59 7.67 1.65
N ILE A 390 -5.30 8.26 2.61
CA ILE A 390 -4.81 8.39 3.97
C ILE A 390 -5.29 7.13 4.70
N ASP A 391 -4.33 6.26 4.99
CA ASP A 391 -4.55 4.98 5.65
C ASP A 391 -4.83 5.19 7.14
N GLY A 392 -5.71 4.38 7.71
CA GLY A 392 -5.99 4.40 9.13
C GLY A 392 -6.41 5.76 9.68
N GLY A 393 -7.34 6.48 9.01
CA GLY A 393 -7.83 7.80 9.42
C GLY A 393 -8.30 7.87 10.88
N GLN A 394 -8.84 6.75 11.40
CA GLN A 394 -9.24 6.61 12.80
C GLN A 394 -8.06 6.56 13.80
N ASP A 395 -6.82 6.33 13.35
CA ASP A 395 -5.64 6.22 14.21
C ASP A 395 -5.00 7.57 14.53
N PHE A 396 -5.39 8.63 13.82
CA PHE A 396 -4.93 10.00 14.06
C PHE A 396 -5.58 10.59 15.32
N ARG A 397 -5.10 10.14 16.48
CA ARG A 397 -5.67 10.42 17.79
C ARG A 397 -4.73 11.22 18.67
N PHE A 398 -5.31 12.03 19.55
CA PHE A 398 -4.57 12.73 20.59
C PHE A 398 -5.38 12.86 21.87
N PHE A 399 -4.69 12.86 23.01
CA PHE A 399 -5.34 13.16 24.28
C PHE A 399 -5.54 14.67 24.41
N ASN A 400 -6.80 15.09 24.51
CA ASN A 400 -7.15 16.49 24.74
C ASN A 400 -7.32 16.73 26.26
N PRO A 401 -6.40 17.47 26.91
CA PRO A 401 -6.47 17.72 28.35
C PRO A 401 -7.65 18.63 28.76
N LEU A 402 -8.25 19.37 27.82
CA LEU A 402 -9.38 20.26 28.11
C LEU A 402 -10.71 19.49 28.19
N SER A 403 -10.89 18.48 27.35
CA SER A 403 -12.06 17.60 27.39
C SER A 403 -11.86 16.36 28.27
N GLY A 404 -10.60 15.96 28.51
CA GLY A 404 -10.26 14.73 29.21
C GLY A 404 -10.46 13.46 28.37
N LEU A 405 -10.59 13.61 27.05
CA LEU A 405 -10.88 12.52 26.11
C LEU A 405 -9.75 12.34 25.09
N VAL A 406 -9.70 11.14 24.50
CA VAL A 406 -8.93 10.92 23.27
C VAL A 406 -9.82 11.34 22.10
N GLU A 407 -9.34 12.29 21.30
CA GLU A 407 -10.04 12.90 20.17
C GLU A 407 -9.32 12.59 18.86
N TYR A 408 -10.04 12.72 17.74
CA TYR A 408 -9.48 12.60 16.40
C TYR A 408 -8.93 13.94 15.93
N ASP A 409 -7.79 13.92 15.26
CA ASP A 409 -7.14 15.11 14.69
C ASP A 409 -7.62 15.36 13.26
N ASP A 410 -8.92 15.59 13.10
CA ASP A 410 -9.54 15.83 11.79
C ASP A 410 -8.89 17.04 11.09
N ALA A 411 -8.43 18.04 11.84
CA ALA A 411 -7.71 19.19 11.28
C ALA A 411 -6.42 18.79 10.55
N TYR A 412 -5.71 17.77 11.04
CA TYR A 412 -4.52 17.25 10.37
C TYR A 412 -4.87 16.39 9.16
N LEU A 413 -5.89 15.52 9.26
CA LEU A 413 -6.40 14.74 8.13
C LEU A 413 -6.83 15.64 6.96
N LEU A 414 -7.53 16.74 7.25
CA LEU A 414 -7.91 17.74 6.26
C LEU A 414 -6.70 18.48 5.69
N ALA A 415 -5.69 18.79 6.52
CA ALA A 415 -4.45 19.41 6.05
C ALA A 415 -3.67 18.48 5.10
N MET A 416 -3.66 17.17 5.34
CA MET A 416 -3.06 16.18 4.43
C MET A 416 -3.77 16.16 3.06
N SER A 417 -5.10 16.33 3.02
CA SER A 417 -5.87 16.46 1.76
C SER A 417 -5.53 17.73 0.96
N ASP A 418 -5.07 18.77 1.66
CA ASP A 418 -4.85 20.11 1.09
C ASP A 418 -3.35 20.43 0.85
N VAL A 419 -2.46 19.43 0.92
CA VAL A 419 -1.06 19.61 0.53
C VAL A 419 -0.95 19.90 -0.97
N VAL A 420 -0.31 21.02 -1.30
CA VAL A 420 -0.15 21.48 -2.69
C VAL A 420 0.99 20.74 -3.37
N GLN A 421 0.70 20.10 -4.50
CA GLN A 421 1.71 19.60 -5.43
C GLN A 421 2.17 20.75 -6.35
N GLU A 422 3.48 20.83 -6.60
CA GLU A 422 4.08 21.79 -7.54
C GLU A 422 5.12 21.11 -8.44
N ILE A 423 4.82 21.02 -9.73
CA ILE A 423 5.67 20.40 -10.76
C ILE A 423 5.69 21.29 -12.01
N GLY A 424 6.87 21.61 -12.53
CA GLY A 424 7.01 22.47 -13.71
C GLY A 424 6.41 23.88 -13.56
N GLY A 425 6.26 24.37 -12.32
CA GLY A 425 5.58 25.64 -12.01
C GLY A 425 4.05 25.57 -11.99
N HIS A 426 3.47 24.38 -12.15
CA HIS A 426 2.04 24.14 -12.09
C HIS A 426 1.62 23.62 -10.71
N LYS A 427 0.56 24.19 -10.14
CA LYS A 427 0.08 23.87 -8.79
C LYS A 427 -1.31 23.23 -8.84
N ARG A 428 -1.51 22.18 -8.04
CA ARG A 428 -2.82 21.52 -7.88
C ARG A 428 -2.93 20.82 -6.54
N LEU A 429 -4.16 20.56 -6.12
CA LEU A 429 -4.52 19.67 -5.02
C LEU A 429 -4.84 18.28 -5.57
N LEU A 430 -4.61 17.24 -4.78
CA LEU A 430 -4.81 15.87 -5.23
C LEU A 430 -6.22 15.35 -4.94
N PHE A 431 -6.63 14.32 -5.66
CA PHE A 431 -7.77 13.51 -5.26
C PHE A 431 -7.50 12.86 -3.89
N THR A 432 -8.50 12.77 -3.01
CA THR A 432 -8.28 12.27 -1.64
C THR A 432 -9.29 11.18 -1.30
N ILE A 433 -8.76 10.07 -0.78
CA ILE A 433 -9.49 8.99 -0.15
C ILE A 433 -9.10 8.93 1.33
N PHE A 434 -10.07 8.84 2.22
CA PHE A 434 -9.86 8.49 3.61
C PHE A 434 -10.24 7.04 3.84
N GLU A 435 -9.33 6.24 4.36
CA GLU A 435 -9.71 4.99 4.98
C GLU A 435 -10.06 5.29 6.44
N ASP A 436 -11.35 5.43 6.75
CA ASP A 436 -11.81 5.74 8.10
C ASP A 436 -13.07 4.95 8.42
N GLY A 437 -13.00 4.13 9.46
CA GLY A 437 -14.09 3.28 9.95
C GLY A 437 -14.48 3.61 11.38
N ARG A 438 -14.34 4.87 11.81
CA ARG A 438 -14.69 5.26 13.18
C ARG A 438 -16.17 4.91 13.49
N PRO A 439 -16.47 4.44 14.71
CA PRO A 439 -15.63 4.47 15.91
C PRO A 439 -14.74 3.23 16.13
N TRP A 440 -14.29 2.51 15.09
CA TRP A 440 -13.33 1.40 15.23
C TRP A 440 -12.18 1.75 16.20
N PRO A 441 -11.77 0.83 17.11
CA PRO A 441 -12.26 -0.54 17.27
C PRO A 441 -13.33 -0.72 18.37
N ALA A 442 -14.22 0.26 18.58
CA ALA A 442 -15.28 0.13 19.57
C ALA A 442 -16.17 -1.11 19.31
N GLU A 443 -16.67 -1.75 20.37
CA GLU A 443 -17.56 -2.90 20.24
C GLU A 443 -18.79 -2.58 19.37
N GLY A 444 -19.08 -3.43 18.37
CA GLY A 444 -20.21 -3.26 17.46
C GLY A 444 -20.02 -2.16 16.40
N TRP A 445 -18.81 -1.61 16.24
CA TRP A 445 -18.46 -0.64 15.20
C TRP A 445 -18.90 -1.10 13.79
N GLU A 446 -18.94 -2.41 13.52
CA GLU A 446 -19.36 -2.96 12.22
C GLU A 446 -20.77 -2.52 11.82
N ASP A 447 -21.63 -2.21 12.80
CA ASP A 447 -23.03 -1.82 12.62
C ASP A 447 -23.30 -0.33 12.89
N ILE A 448 -22.46 0.31 13.70
CA ILE A 448 -22.64 1.73 14.10
C ILE A 448 -21.78 2.71 13.30
N SER A 449 -20.74 2.25 12.61
CA SER A 449 -19.91 3.13 11.76
C SER A 449 -20.73 3.70 10.62
N THR A 450 -20.61 5.02 10.42
CA THR A 450 -21.33 5.73 9.36
C THR A 450 -20.52 5.77 8.06
N TYR A 451 -19.18 5.72 8.15
CA TYR A 451 -18.26 5.84 7.02
C TYR A 451 -18.38 7.19 6.29
N ARG A 452 -18.74 8.24 7.01
CA ARG A 452 -19.05 9.56 6.43
C ARG A 452 -18.34 10.73 7.09
N GLU A 453 -17.66 10.50 8.20
CA GLU A 453 -17.17 11.55 9.08
C GLU A 453 -16.23 12.52 8.38
N LEU A 454 -15.37 12.06 7.47
CA LEU A 454 -14.46 12.95 6.76
C LEU A 454 -15.03 13.49 5.46
N ILE A 455 -15.86 12.73 4.74
CA ILE A 455 -16.54 13.25 3.54
C ILE A 455 -17.64 14.27 3.87
N ASP A 456 -18.23 14.24 5.05
CA ASP A 456 -19.14 15.30 5.52
C ASP A 456 -18.38 16.61 5.81
N LEU A 457 -17.13 16.51 6.29
CA LEU A 457 -16.24 17.67 6.51
C LEU A 457 -15.60 18.17 5.20
N LYS A 458 -15.36 17.27 4.25
CA LYS A 458 -14.66 17.51 2.98
C LYS A 458 -15.42 16.84 1.81
N PRO A 459 -16.54 17.41 1.36
CA PRO A 459 -17.46 16.78 0.39
C PRO A 459 -16.88 16.48 -1.00
N GLU A 460 -15.72 17.06 -1.34
CA GLU A 460 -14.97 16.76 -2.57
C GLU A 460 -14.07 15.52 -2.47
N SER A 461 -13.90 14.96 -1.27
CA SER A 461 -13.13 13.74 -1.01
C SER A 461 -13.99 12.48 -1.05
N TYR A 462 -13.34 11.32 -0.93
CA TYR A 462 -13.98 10.01 -0.83
C TYR A 462 -13.56 9.30 0.45
N GLN A 463 -14.37 8.37 0.93
CA GLN A 463 -14.06 7.52 2.09
C GLN A 463 -14.28 6.06 1.75
N TRP A 464 -13.60 5.14 2.42
CA TRP A 464 -13.90 3.72 2.30
C TRP A 464 -15.33 3.42 2.77
N GLY A 465 -16.12 2.76 1.92
CA GLY A 465 -17.50 2.39 2.24
C GLY A 465 -17.61 1.09 3.07
N PRO A 466 -18.83 0.77 3.55
CA PRO A 466 -19.07 -0.33 4.49
C PRO A 466 -18.85 -1.75 3.93
N LEU A 467 -18.71 -1.90 2.60
CA LEU A 467 -18.48 -3.19 1.95
C LEU A 467 -17.03 -3.36 1.47
N ILE A 468 -16.22 -2.31 1.55
CA ILE A 468 -14.79 -2.37 1.24
C ILE A 468 -13.93 -2.26 2.51
N PHE A 469 -14.44 -1.57 3.53
CA PHE A 469 -13.81 -1.47 4.84
C PHE A 469 -14.04 -2.74 5.65
N ALA A 470 -12.98 -3.54 5.84
CA ALA A 470 -12.81 -4.69 6.74
C ALA A 470 -13.95 -5.76 6.84
N HIS A 471 -13.58 -7.00 7.13
CA HIS A 471 -14.50 -8.14 7.41
C HIS A 471 -15.57 -8.46 6.36
N ASN A 472 -15.30 -8.19 5.09
CA ASN A 472 -16.13 -8.68 3.99
C ASN A 472 -15.74 -10.14 3.67
N THR A 473 -16.70 -11.06 3.84
CA THR A 473 -16.51 -12.52 3.70
C THR A 473 -17.57 -13.12 2.75
N PRO A 474 -17.53 -12.75 1.44
CA PRO A 474 -18.52 -13.17 0.45
C PRO A 474 -18.55 -14.69 0.20
N ALA A 475 -17.54 -15.42 0.70
CA ALA A 475 -17.46 -16.88 0.64
C ALA A 475 -18.47 -17.60 1.55
N LEU A 476 -19.13 -16.90 2.48
CA LEU A 476 -20.08 -17.49 3.42
C LEU A 476 -21.50 -17.53 2.88
N GLU A 477 -22.26 -18.57 3.25
CA GLU A 477 -23.71 -18.63 2.99
C GLU A 477 -24.42 -17.43 3.61
N THR A 478 -25.48 -16.96 2.95
CA THR A 478 -26.34 -15.83 3.38
C THR A 478 -25.61 -14.50 3.59
N PHE A 479 -24.32 -14.38 3.20
CA PHE A 479 -23.52 -13.17 3.41
C PHE A 479 -24.23 -11.91 2.89
N TRP A 480 -24.69 -11.94 1.64
CA TRP A 480 -25.37 -10.81 1.00
C TRP A 480 -26.75 -10.51 1.60
N ASP A 481 -27.44 -11.53 2.11
CA ASP A 481 -28.70 -11.33 2.85
C ASP A 481 -28.46 -10.58 4.16
N ARG A 482 -27.46 -11.02 4.94
CA ARG A 482 -27.06 -10.39 6.21
C ARG A 482 -26.55 -8.96 6.01
N LYS A 483 -25.82 -8.71 4.92
CA LYS A 483 -25.27 -7.37 4.59
C LYS A 483 -26.27 -6.47 3.88
N TRP A 484 -27.53 -6.88 3.68
CA TRP A 484 -28.53 -6.10 2.93
C TRP A 484 -28.67 -4.65 3.39
N ARG A 485 -28.61 -4.39 4.71
CA ARG A 485 -28.62 -3.01 5.22
C ARG A 485 -27.45 -2.19 4.65
N ARG A 486 -26.23 -2.72 4.71
CA ARG A 486 -25.03 -2.05 4.17
C ARG A 486 -25.08 -1.92 2.64
N VAL A 487 -25.67 -2.89 1.95
CA VAL A 487 -25.94 -2.81 0.50
C VAL A 487 -26.89 -1.64 0.20
N CYS A 488 -27.98 -1.47 0.96
CA CYS A 488 -28.88 -0.32 0.81
C CYS A 488 -28.16 1.00 1.08
N GLU A 489 -27.36 1.08 2.15
CA GLU A 489 -26.58 2.28 2.46
C GLU A 489 -25.66 2.65 1.28
N VAL A 490 -24.98 1.68 0.66
CA VAL A 490 -24.18 1.93 -0.56
C VAL A 490 -25.07 2.53 -1.65
N MET A 491 -26.24 1.97 -1.92
CA MET A 491 -27.09 2.43 -3.01
C MET A 491 -27.68 3.84 -2.83
N TYR A 492 -27.95 4.25 -1.59
CA TYR A 492 -28.61 5.53 -1.30
C TYR A 492 -27.64 6.64 -0.81
N GLU A 493 -26.46 6.28 -0.31
CA GLU A 493 -25.51 7.23 0.30
C GLU A 493 -24.06 7.08 -0.21
N GLY A 494 -23.79 6.13 -1.13
CA GLY A 494 -22.43 5.72 -1.51
C GLY A 494 -21.73 6.50 -2.62
N ASP A 495 -22.26 7.61 -3.14
CA ASP A 495 -21.64 8.40 -4.22
C ASP A 495 -20.31 9.08 -3.86
N ARG A 496 -19.95 9.07 -2.57
CA ARG A 496 -18.67 9.50 -2.02
C ARG A 496 -17.88 8.37 -1.35
N TRP A 497 -18.26 7.12 -1.63
CA TRP A 497 -17.55 5.96 -1.13
C TRP A 497 -16.68 5.29 -2.19
N ILE A 498 -15.56 4.73 -1.73
CA ILE A 498 -14.92 3.62 -2.43
C ILE A 498 -15.80 2.40 -2.22
N THR A 499 -16.11 1.71 -3.31
CA THR A 499 -17.00 0.56 -3.36
C THR A 499 -16.29 -0.59 -4.05
N GLY A 500 -16.81 -1.81 -3.89
CA GLY A 500 -16.17 -3.01 -4.38
C GLY A 500 -16.30 -4.13 -3.36
N CYS A 501 -15.64 -5.25 -3.63
CA CYS A 501 -15.68 -6.44 -2.78
C CYS A 501 -14.27 -6.95 -2.45
N ALA A 502 -13.35 -6.92 -3.41
CA ALA A 502 -11.99 -7.36 -3.24
C ALA A 502 -11.01 -6.19 -3.18
N ASN A 503 -10.34 -6.07 -2.04
CA ASN A 503 -9.13 -5.27 -1.85
C ASN A 503 -8.12 -6.12 -1.06
N HIS A 504 -6.93 -5.57 -0.80
CA HIS A 504 -5.90 -6.27 -0.04
C HIS A 504 -6.37 -6.72 1.37
N ASP A 505 -7.21 -5.96 2.08
CA ASP A 505 -7.73 -6.33 3.40
C ASP A 505 -8.80 -7.40 3.35
N THR A 506 -9.79 -7.25 2.47
CA THR A 506 -10.95 -8.16 2.42
C THR A 506 -10.52 -9.54 1.94
N VAL A 507 -9.58 -9.60 0.99
CA VAL A 507 -9.00 -10.87 0.54
C VAL A 507 -8.19 -11.51 1.66
N ARG A 508 -7.31 -10.77 2.35
CA ARG A 508 -6.59 -11.32 3.52
C ARG A 508 -7.57 -11.86 4.57
N ARG A 509 -8.63 -11.11 4.85
CA ARG A 509 -9.64 -11.50 5.85
C ARG A 509 -10.38 -12.77 5.46
N GLY A 510 -10.55 -13.05 4.17
CA GLY A 510 -11.11 -14.31 3.69
C GLY A 510 -10.30 -15.53 4.15
N ASN A 511 -8.97 -15.42 4.25
CA ASN A 511 -8.10 -16.51 4.72
C ASN A 511 -8.31 -16.85 6.20
N GLN A 512 -8.87 -15.91 6.95
CA GLN A 512 -9.08 -16.00 8.39
C GLN A 512 -10.50 -16.48 8.74
N ILE A 513 -11.25 -16.97 7.74
CA ILE A 513 -12.55 -17.59 7.96
C ILE A 513 -12.32 -19.00 8.53
N GLU A 514 -12.93 -19.27 9.69
CA GLU A 514 -12.92 -20.59 10.30
C GLU A 514 -13.62 -21.64 9.42
N LEU A 515 -13.03 -22.84 9.33
CA LEU A 515 -13.45 -23.85 8.37
C LEU A 515 -14.77 -24.56 8.71
N ASP A 516 -15.27 -24.40 9.93
CA ASP A 516 -16.55 -24.94 10.39
C ASP A 516 -17.72 -23.97 10.16
N THR A 517 -17.45 -22.78 9.61
CA THR A 517 -18.49 -21.82 9.25
C THR A 517 -19.32 -22.30 8.04
N PRO A 518 -20.56 -21.82 7.86
CA PRO A 518 -21.37 -22.16 6.69
C PRO A 518 -20.81 -21.55 5.39
N ILE A 519 -20.04 -22.34 4.65
CA ILE A 519 -19.38 -21.95 3.39
C ILE A 519 -20.35 -22.09 2.21
N ASN A 520 -20.36 -21.09 1.31
CA ASN A 520 -21.17 -21.14 0.09
C ASN A 520 -20.53 -22.04 -0.97
N TRP A 521 -20.87 -23.33 -0.94
CA TRP A 521 -20.39 -24.33 -1.90
C TRP A 521 -21.02 -24.22 -3.30
N HIS A 522 -21.93 -23.28 -3.55
CA HIS A 522 -22.37 -22.95 -4.91
C HIS A 522 -21.29 -22.21 -5.70
N LEU A 523 -20.29 -21.63 -5.02
CA LEU A 523 -19.17 -20.91 -5.64
C LEU A 523 -18.03 -21.84 -6.11
N GLY A 524 -18.02 -23.12 -5.74
CA GLY A 524 -16.94 -24.02 -6.10
C GLY A 524 -16.99 -25.34 -5.34
N SER A 525 -16.16 -26.30 -5.78
CA SER A 525 -16.06 -27.63 -5.18
C SER A 525 -14.96 -27.76 -4.13
N THR A 526 -14.08 -26.76 -4.06
CA THR A 526 -12.97 -26.67 -3.11
C THR A 526 -12.89 -25.28 -2.50
N LEU A 527 -12.28 -25.14 -1.31
CA LEU A 527 -12.11 -23.84 -0.66
C LEU A 527 -11.41 -22.81 -1.58
N PRO A 528 -10.33 -23.16 -2.31
CA PRO A 528 -9.71 -22.21 -3.25
C PRO A 528 -10.61 -21.79 -4.42
N GLU A 529 -11.46 -22.69 -4.93
CA GLU A 529 -12.44 -22.30 -5.96
C GLU A 529 -13.51 -21.36 -5.40
N VAL A 530 -14.07 -21.69 -4.23
CA VAL A 530 -15.03 -20.84 -3.53
C VAL A 530 -14.44 -19.46 -3.29
N PHE A 531 -13.22 -19.39 -2.77
CA PHE A 531 -12.52 -18.15 -2.47
C PHE A 531 -12.32 -17.28 -3.72
N LYS A 532 -11.76 -17.85 -4.79
CA LYS A 532 -11.55 -17.13 -6.06
C LYS A 532 -12.85 -16.58 -6.63
N ASN A 533 -13.90 -17.39 -6.67
CA ASN A 533 -15.20 -16.98 -7.20
C ASN A 533 -15.98 -16.05 -6.28
N ALA A 534 -15.66 -16.00 -4.98
CA ALA A 534 -16.26 -15.05 -4.05
C ALA A 534 -15.69 -13.63 -4.22
N TYR A 535 -14.38 -13.50 -4.45
CA TYR A 535 -13.69 -12.21 -4.55
C TYR A 535 -13.53 -11.68 -5.99
N ASP A 536 -13.61 -12.54 -7.01
CA ASP A 536 -13.81 -12.15 -8.42
C ASP A 536 -15.13 -12.73 -8.94
N ASN A 537 -16.23 -12.17 -8.43
CA ASN A 537 -17.59 -12.65 -8.64
C ASN A 537 -18.33 -11.84 -9.72
N PRO A 538 -18.74 -12.45 -10.87
CA PRO A 538 -19.39 -11.70 -11.94
C PRO A 538 -20.69 -10.98 -11.55
N ALA A 539 -21.50 -11.54 -10.65
CA ALA A 539 -22.73 -10.88 -10.17
C ALA A 539 -22.41 -9.63 -9.34
N THR A 540 -21.46 -9.74 -8.41
CA THR A 540 -20.98 -8.61 -7.61
C THR A 540 -20.34 -7.54 -8.49
N THR A 541 -19.45 -7.91 -9.41
CA THR A 541 -18.78 -6.97 -10.32
C THR A 541 -19.78 -6.25 -11.21
N LEU A 542 -20.79 -6.95 -11.75
CA LEU A 542 -21.85 -6.32 -12.54
C LEU A 542 -22.68 -5.34 -11.73
N TRP A 543 -23.05 -5.70 -10.50
CA TRP A 543 -23.77 -4.80 -9.60
C TRP A 543 -22.94 -3.54 -9.31
N VAL A 544 -21.69 -3.70 -8.91
CA VAL A 544 -20.81 -2.57 -8.56
C VAL A 544 -20.58 -1.63 -9.75
N TYR A 545 -20.16 -2.16 -10.90
CA TYR A 545 -19.81 -1.33 -12.06
C TYR A 545 -21.02 -0.84 -12.85
N GLY A 546 -22.00 -1.73 -13.05
CA GLY A 546 -23.15 -1.49 -13.92
C GLY A 546 -24.34 -0.83 -13.23
N PHE A 547 -24.35 -0.75 -11.89
CA PHE A 547 -25.54 -0.31 -11.16
C PHE A 547 -25.26 0.57 -9.92
N SER A 548 -24.24 0.28 -9.10
CA SER A 548 -24.00 0.96 -7.82
C SER A 548 -23.38 2.36 -7.96
N PRO A 549 -23.69 3.29 -7.03
CA PRO A 549 -22.96 4.57 -6.89
C PRO A 549 -21.53 4.37 -6.39
N GLY A 550 -20.77 5.47 -6.31
CA GLY A 550 -19.43 5.51 -5.75
C GLY A 550 -18.34 5.13 -6.74
N LEU A 551 -17.15 4.83 -6.22
CA LEU A 551 -15.95 4.48 -7.01
C LEU A 551 -15.61 3.01 -6.83
N PRO A 552 -15.86 2.16 -7.84
CA PRO A 552 -15.42 0.77 -7.83
C PRO A 552 -13.89 0.67 -7.71
N MET A 553 -13.44 -0.21 -6.82
CA MET A 553 -12.05 -0.61 -6.67
C MET A 553 -11.94 -2.13 -6.86
N ASP A 554 -10.99 -2.54 -7.71
CA ASP A 554 -10.60 -3.93 -7.90
C ASP A 554 -9.18 -4.14 -7.36
N PHE A 555 -8.84 -5.40 -7.07
CA PHE A 555 -7.50 -5.79 -6.63
C PHE A 555 -6.88 -6.79 -7.60
N ILE A 556 -5.63 -6.54 -8.01
CA ILE A 556 -4.98 -7.32 -9.07
C ILE A 556 -4.86 -8.80 -8.71
N ASN A 557 -4.45 -9.15 -7.49
CA ASN A 557 -4.34 -10.57 -7.09
C ASN A 557 -5.69 -11.27 -7.16
N ALA A 558 -6.79 -10.60 -6.79
CA ALA A 558 -8.13 -11.15 -6.90
C ALA A 558 -8.52 -11.41 -8.36
N THR A 559 -8.35 -10.42 -9.25
CA THR A 559 -8.70 -10.56 -10.69
C THR A 559 -7.77 -11.49 -11.46
N MET A 560 -6.53 -11.65 -11.01
CA MET A 560 -5.55 -12.61 -11.55
C MET A 560 -5.68 -14.01 -10.94
N HIS A 561 -6.56 -14.19 -9.94
CA HIS A 561 -6.75 -15.43 -9.19
C HIS A 561 -5.45 -15.94 -8.55
N ALA A 562 -4.56 -15.01 -8.22
CA ALA A 562 -3.30 -15.23 -7.53
C ALA A 562 -3.53 -15.22 -6.01
N PRO A 563 -2.82 -16.05 -5.23
CA PRO A 563 -2.87 -16.02 -3.79
C PRO A 563 -2.56 -14.64 -3.20
N TRP A 564 -3.05 -14.39 -1.98
CA TRP A 564 -2.76 -13.15 -1.24
C TRP A 564 -2.81 -13.33 0.27
N MET A 565 -1.82 -12.80 0.99
CA MET A 565 -1.81 -12.77 2.46
C MET A 565 -1.01 -11.59 3.00
N PHE A 566 -0.92 -11.47 4.33
CA PHE A 566 -0.03 -10.52 4.99
C PHE A 566 1.44 -10.94 4.84
N PHE A 567 2.33 -10.01 4.49
CA PHE A 567 3.77 -10.28 4.38
C PHE A 567 4.58 -9.45 5.37
N ARG A 568 5.57 -10.09 6.00
CA ARG A 568 6.59 -9.44 6.81
C ARG A 568 7.80 -10.35 6.99
N ASN A 569 8.86 -10.15 6.19
CA ASN A 569 10.09 -10.95 6.29
C ASN A 569 11.16 -10.35 7.22
N THR A 570 10.88 -9.19 7.82
CA THR A 570 11.84 -8.41 8.62
C THR A 570 11.76 -8.64 10.13
N ASP A 571 10.71 -9.33 10.59
CA ASP A 571 10.33 -9.35 12.01
C ASP A 571 10.77 -10.61 12.73
N GLU A 572 11.86 -10.49 13.47
CA GLU A 572 12.39 -11.57 14.32
C GLU A 572 11.55 -11.80 15.59
N ARG A 573 10.80 -10.79 16.05
CA ARG A 573 10.12 -10.80 17.36
C ARG A 573 8.73 -11.40 17.27
N TYR A 574 7.95 -10.98 16.27
CA TYR A 574 6.57 -11.41 16.07
C TYR A 574 6.40 -12.25 14.79
N GLY A 575 7.44 -12.51 14.00
CA GLY A 575 7.33 -13.30 12.76
C GLY A 575 6.62 -14.64 12.95
N VAL A 576 6.92 -15.39 14.02
CA VAL A 576 6.24 -16.67 14.33
C VAL A 576 4.76 -16.46 14.68
N LYS A 577 4.44 -15.38 15.38
CA LYS A 577 3.04 -15.00 15.67
C LYS A 577 2.28 -14.69 14.38
N VAL A 578 2.87 -13.87 13.50
CA VAL A 578 2.23 -13.52 12.23
C VAL A 578 1.96 -14.76 11.40
N VAL A 579 2.93 -15.68 11.28
CA VAL A 579 2.72 -16.96 10.57
C VAL A 579 1.59 -17.79 11.18
N ALA A 580 1.50 -17.84 12.51
CA ALA A 580 0.43 -18.55 13.21
C ALA A 580 -0.96 -17.93 12.95
N GLU A 581 -1.05 -16.61 12.79
CA GLU A 581 -2.29 -15.89 12.47
C GLU A 581 -2.69 -16.04 10.99
N GLU A 582 -1.74 -16.25 10.08
CA GLU A 582 -1.98 -16.34 8.64
C GLU A 582 -2.13 -17.78 8.12
N ILE A 583 -2.08 -18.81 8.97
CA ILE A 583 -2.02 -20.20 8.51
C ILE A 583 -3.23 -20.66 7.68
N GLY A 584 -4.39 -20.02 7.87
CA GLY A 584 -5.58 -20.28 7.06
C GLY A 584 -5.39 -20.01 5.57
N PHE A 585 -4.38 -19.22 5.19
CA PHE A 585 -3.91 -19.06 3.80
C PHE A 585 -3.65 -20.41 3.11
N LEU A 586 -3.06 -21.36 3.83
CA LEU A 586 -2.75 -22.69 3.28
C LEU A 586 -4.00 -23.49 2.96
N ASP A 587 -5.10 -23.29 3.68
CA ASP A 587 -6.37 -23.98 3.46
C ASP A 587 -7.17 -23.31 2.34
N TRP A 588 -7.28 -21.99 2.40
CA TRP A 588 -8.15 -21.21 1.52
C TRP A 588 -7.58 -20.94 0.15
N GLN A 589 -6.26 -20.88 -0.04
CA GLN A 589 -5.68 -20.43 -1.31
C GLN A 589 -4.67 -21.40 -1.93
N ILE A 590 -4.04 -22.26 -1.13
CA ILE A 590 -3.03 -23.19 -1.64
C ILE A 590 -3.64 -24.57 -1.93
N THR A 591 -3.48 -25.02 -3.18
CA THR A 591 -3.86 -26.39 -3.59
C THR A 591 -2.67 -27.33 -3.49
N SER A 592 -2.91 -28.63 -3.38
CA SER A 592 -1.84 -29.64 -3.40
C SER A 592 -1.01 -29.59 -4.69
N GLN A 593 -1.66 -29.27 -5.83
CA GLN A 593 -0.98 -29.11 -7.12
C GLN A 593 -0.07 -27.89 -7.12
N LEU A 594 -0.54 -26.75 -6.58
CA LEU A 594 0.26 -25.53 -6.48
C LEU A 594 1.45 -25.72 -5.53
N TYR A 595 1.23 -26.38 -4.40
CA TYR A 595 2.32 -26.72 -3.47
C TYR A 595 3.34 -27.66 -4.11
N ALA A 596 2.89 -28.67 -4.86
CA ALA A 596 3.77 -29.67 -5.48
C ALA A 596 4.55 -29.14 -6.69
N ALA A 597 4.10 -28.04 -7.32
CA ALA A 597 4.75 -27.46 -8.48
C ALA A 597 6.24 -27.15 -8.23
N GLU A 598 7.07 -27.34 -9.28
CA GLU A 598 8.50 -27.04 -9.24
C GLU A 598 8.70 -25.54 -9.03
N GLY A 599 9.63 -25.17 -8.15
CA GLY A 599 9.90 -23.76 -7.80
C GLY A 599 9.02 -23.20 -6.68
N ASN A 600 7.86 -23.80 -6.39
CA ASN A 600 7.01 -23.34 -5.28
C ASN A 600 7.43 -23.95 -3.94
N PHE A 601 7.31 -23.17 -2.87
CA PHE A 601 7.60 -23.59 -1.48
C PHE A 601 8.97 -24.26 -1.29
N THR A 602 9.98 -23.79 -2.01
CA THR A 602 11.31 -24.43 -2.04
C THR A 602 11.99 -24.42 -0.68
N HIS A 603 11.80 -23.36 0.11
CA HIS A 603 12.43 -23.23 1.41
C HIS A 603 11.78 -24.19 2.41
N LEU A 604 10.45 -24.23 2.49
CA LEU A 604 9.73 -25.14 3.37
C LEU A 604 9.94 -26.62 2.99
N LYS A 605 9.98 -26.93 1.69
CA LYS A 605 10.35 -28.29 1.21
C LYS A 605 11.76 -28.69 1.65
N SER A 606 12.71 -27.75 1.69
CA SER A 606 14.07 -28.02 2.19
C SER A 606 14.12 -28.35 3.69
N LEU A 607 13.14 -27.89 4.47
CA LEU A 607 12.95 -28.28 5.88
C LEU A 607 12.28 -29.66 6.03
N GLY A 608 11.81 -30.25 4.93
CA GLY A 608 11.18 -31.58 4.91
C GLY A 608 9.66 -31.58 4.84
N PHE A 609 9.01 -30.42 4.68
CA PHE A 609 7.57 -30.32 4.38
C PHE A 609 7.35 -30.63 2.90
N LEU A 610 7.31 -31.90 2.51
CA LEU A 610 7.20 -32.32 1.11
C LEU A 610 5.76 -32.29 0.59
N GLU A 611 4.80 -32.44 1.51
CA GLU A 611 3.37 -32.43 1.20
C GLU A 611 2.67 -31.28 1.93
N LEU A 612 1.70 -30.64 1.26
CA LEU A 612 0.94 -29.51 1.81
C LEU A 612 0.28 -29.83 3.16
N GLU A 613 -0.23 -31.06 3.31
CA GLU A 613 -0.91 -31.47 4.54
C GLU A 613 0.03 -31.46 5.74
N GLN A 614 1.30 -31.81 5.56
CA GLN A 614 2.27 -31.77 6.66
C GLN A 614 2.49 -30.34 7.17
N LEU A 615 2.48 -29.36 6.25
CA LEU A 615 2.63 -27.96 6.60
C LEU A 615 1.37 -27.42 7.30
N ARG A 616 0.17 -27.80 6.82
CA ARG A 616 -1.11 -27.45 7.46
C ARG A 616 -1.22 -28.01 8.87
N GLU A 617 -0.91 -29.29 9.06
CA GLU A 617 -0.94 -29.96 10.37
C GLU A 617 0.00 -29.25 11.36
N PHE A 618 1.24 -28.97 10.95
CA PHE A 618 2.18 -28.25 11.81
C PHE A 618 1.70 -26.82 12.11
N GLY A 619 1.24 -26.10 11.09
CA GLY A 619 0.75 -24.74 11.24
C GLY A 619 -0.43 -24.61 12.22
N ARG A 620 -1.41 -25.50 12.16
CA ARG A 620 -2.54 -25.54 13.12
C ARG A 620 -2.09 -25.85 14.53
N ALA A 621 -1.14 -26.77 14.68
CA ALA A 621 -0.58 -27.10 16.00
C ALA A 621 0.22 -25.93 16.58
N LEU A 622 0.99 -25.22 15.73
CA LEU A 622 1.71 -24.01 16.12
C LEU A 622 0.73 -22.91 16.53
N GLN A 623 -0.32 -22.66 15.75
CA GLN A 623 -1.36 -21.67 16.08
C GLN A 623 -2.01 -21.98 17.44
N THR A 624 -2.39 -23.24 17.68
CA THR A 624 -2.95 -23.68 18.96
C THR A 624 -1.95 -23.42 20.10
N ALA A 625 -0.68 -23.79 19.93
CA ALA A 625 0.35 -23.58 20.94
C ALA A 625 0.61 -22.10 21.24
N MET A 626 0.61 -21.24 20.20
CA MET A 626 0.73 -19.79 20.37
C MET A 626 -0.42 -19.23 21.20
N ILE A 627 -1.66 -19.63 20.94
CA ILE A 627 -2.83 -19.19 21.71
C ILE A 627 -2.77 -19.69 23.15
N GLU A 628 -2.53 -20.98 23.37
CA GLU A 628 -2.52 -21.58 24.72
C GLU A 628 -1.38 -21.07 25.62
N LYS A 629 -0.30 -20.56 25.04
CA LYS A 629 0.86 -20.03 25.77
C LYS A 629 0.94 -18.50 25.73
N ASP A 630 -0.19 -17.82 25.48
CA ASP A 630 -0.31 -16.35 25.45
C ASP A 630 0.75 -15.68 24.57
N TYR A 631 1.03 -16.28 23.41
CA TYR A 631 2.02 -15.85 22.43
C TYR A 631 3.46 -15.73 22.97
N ASN A 632 3.77 -16.38 24.09
CA ASN A 632 5.12 -16.43 24.62
C ASN A 632 5.95 -17.49 23.87
N LEU A 633 6.82 -17.03 22.96
CA LEU A 633 7.57 -17.92 22.08
C LEU A 633 8.49 -18.90 22.81
N VAL A 634 9.02 -18.54 23.99
CA VAL A 634 9.85 -19.44 24.82
C VAL A 634 9.01 -20.60 25.38
N GLU A 635 7.80 -20.29 25.85
CA GLU A 635 6.88 -21.32 26.35
C GLU A 635 6.31 -22.18 25.21
N VAL A 636 6.11 -21.61 24.02
CA VAL A 636 5.72 -22.35 22.82
C VAL A 636 6.81 -23.35 22.40
N VAL A 637 8.07 -22.93 22.37
CA VAL A 637 9.21 -23.83 22.09
C VAL A 637 9.24 -24.95 23.12
N ARG A 638 9.06 -24.64 24.41
CA ARG A 638 9.04 -25.64 25.48
C ARG A 638 7.89 -26.65 25.28
N ALA A 639 6.69 -26.18 24.94
CA ALA A 639 5.55 -27.04 24.64
C ALA A 639 5.81 -27.95 23.44
N CYS A 640 6.41 -27.41 22.37
CA CYS A 640 6.85 -28.20 21.21
C CYS A 640 7.83 -29.30 21.62
N GLN A 641 8.85 -28.98 22.42
CA GLN A 641 9.85 -29.94 22.89
C GLN A 641 9.26 -31.02 23.82
N PHE A 642 8.20 -30.71 24.58
CA PHE A 642 7.49 -31.70 25.40
C PHE A 642 6.49 -32.56 24.61
N CYS A 643 6.08 -32.13 23.42
CA CYS A 643 5.10 -32.83 22.61
C CYS A 643 5.68 -33.54 21.38
N LEU A 644 6.88 -33.18 20.94
CA LEU A 644 7.50 -33.66 19.71
C LEU A 644 8.86 -34.30 20.02
N GLY A 645 9.10 -35.49 19.47
CA GLY A 645 10.35 -36.24 19.69
C GLY A 645 10.15 -37.50 20.53
N ASP A 646 11.25 -38.03 21.08
CA ASP A 646 11.26 -39.36 21.70
C ASP A 646 10.71 -39.39 23.14
N ASN A 647 10.66 -38.24 23.83
CA ASN A 647 10.17 -38.14 25.21
C ASN A 647 9.04 -37.11 25.31
N THR A 648 7.80 -37.58 25.33
CA THR A 648 6.59 -36.73 25.33
C THR A 648 5.70 -36.91 26.55
N ASP A 649 6.28 -37.34 27.67
CA ASP A 649 5.54 -37.64 28.91
C ASP A 649 4.86 -36.39 29.52
N GLN A 650 5.26 -35.19 29.09
CA GLN A 650 4.80 -33.89 29.61
C GLN A 650 3.96 -33.09 28.61
N CYS A 651 3.56 -33.70 27.49
CA CYS A 651 2.75 -33.03 26.48
C CYS A 651 1.34 -32.73 26.99
N ASP A 652 0.96 -31.46 27.00
CA ASP A 652 -0.36 -30.95 27.38
C ASP A 652 -1.22 -30.46 26.20
N ILE A 653 -0.63 -30.28 25.01
CA ILE A 653 -1.33 -29.78 23.81
C ILE A 653 -1.68 -30.92 22.85
N GLU A 654 -2.98 -31.18 22.66
CA GLU A 654 -3.47 -32.31 21.86
C GLU A 654 -3.03 -32.25 20.39
N HIS A 655 -3.07 -31.07 19.77
CA HIS A 655 -2.67 -30.90 18.36
C HIS A 655 -1.18 -31.22 18.14
N LEU A 656 -0.29 -30.76 19.03
CA LEU A 656 1.13 -31.11 18.95
C LEU A 656 1.36 -32.60 19.17
N LYS A 657 0.62 -33.22 20.09
CA LYS A 657 0.70 -34.67 20.33
C LYS A 657 0.38 -35.50 19.10
N LYS A 658 -0.60 -35.06 18.29
CA LYS A 658 -1.00 -35.74 17.04
C LYS A 658 0.10 -35.73 15.98
N LEU A 659 0.97 -34.72 15.98
CA LEU A 659 2.11 -34.64 15.06
C LEU A 659 3.20 -35.68 15.35
N ASN A 660 3.32 -36.14 16.60
CA ASN A 660 4.40 -37.04 17.02
C ASN A 660 4.10 -38.50 16.65
N GLN A 661 4.17 -38.80 15.36
CA GLN A 661 3.91 -40.12 14.78
C GLN A 661 5.10 -40.67 13.98
N PRO A 662 5.16 -41.99 13.71
CA PRO A 662 6.19 -42.56 12.84
C PRO A 662 6.20 -41.86 11.47
N GLY A 663 7.37 -41.36 11.05
CA GLY A 663 7.49 -40.57 9.81
C GLY A 663 7.30 -39.06 9.97
N MET A 664 7.15 -38.55 11.21
CA MET A 664 7.19 -37.12 11.51
C MET A 664 8.42 -36.45 10.88
N ILE A 665 8.22 -35.24 10.36
CA ILE A 665 9.28 -34.44 9.73
C ILE A 665 10.44 -34.25 10.72
N ALA A 666 11.66 -34.54 10.28
CA ALA A 666 12.85 -34.46 11.11
C ALA A 666 13.07 -33.05 11.70
N PHE A 667 12.64 -32.01 10.98
CA PHE A 667 12.68 -30.63 11.46
C PHE A 667 11.97 -30.43 12.81
N LEU A 668 10.89 -31.16 13.06
CA LEU A 668 10.05 -31.01 14.25
C LEU A 668 10.64 -31.64 15.53
N LYS A 669 11.65 -32.51 15.41
CA LYS A 669 12.21 -33.25 16.56
C LYS A 669 13.00 -32.37 17.53
N ASP A 670 13.68 -31.36 17.01
CA ASP A 670 14.61 -30.52 17.78
C ASP A 670 14.27 -29.04 17.57
N LEU A 671 13.00 -28.67 17.79
CA LEU A 671 12.56 -27.28 17.65
C LEU A 671 13.21 -26.40 18.72
N THR A 672 13.81 -25.31 18.26
CA THR A 672 14.38 -24.23 19.08
C THR A 672 13.77 -22.91 18.66
N LEU A 673 14.00 -21.86 19.45
CA LEU A 673 13.61 -20.50 19.12
C LEU A 673 14.09 -20.09 17.71
N GLU A 674 15.39 -20.29 17.45
CA GLU A 674 16.02 -19.96 16.17
C GLU A 674 15.44 -20.75 14.99
N ARG A 675 15.08 -22.01 15.21
CA ARG A 675 14.45 -22.83 14.16
C ARG A 675 13.03 -22.38 13.85
N LEU A 676 12.25 -21.97 14.85
CA LEU A 676 10.92 -21.41 14.62
C LEU A 676 11.00 -20.07 13.89
N LYS A 677 11.93 -19.19 14.27
CA LYS A 677 12.19 -17.93 13.56
C LYS A 677 12.63 -18.16 12.11
N SER A 678 13.53 -19.12 11.88
CA SER A 678 13.95 -19.52 10.54
C SER A 678 12.79 -20.09 9.72
N PHE A 679 11.92 -20.91 10.33
CA PHE A 679 10.70 -21.39 9.69
C PHE A 679 9.77 -20.23 9.31
N SER A 680 9.56 -19.26 10.21
CA SER A 680 8.67 -18.14 9.91
C SER A 680 9.17 -17.27 8.77
N LEU A 681 10.48 -17.02 8.72
CA LEU A 681 11.10 -16.30 7.60
C LEU A 681 10.91 -17.07 6.29
N MET A 682 11.27 -18.35 6.26
CA MET A 682 11.15 -19.21 5.07
C MET A 682 9.69 -19.34 4.60
N PHE A 683 8.75 -19.38 5.53
CA PHE A 683 7.33 -19.39 5.23
C PHE A 683 6.91 -18.10 4.53
N MET A 684 7.31 -16.94 5.05
CA MET A 684 6.99 -15.64 4.45
C MET A 684 7.59 -15.48 3.05
N GLU A 685 8.85 -15.88 2.86
CA GLU A 685 9.51 -15.85 1.55
C GLU A 685 8.80 -16.72 0.50
N ASP A 686 8.48 -17.98 0.87
CA ASP A 686 7.76 -18.88 -0.03
C ASP A 686 6.33 -18.40 -0.32
N CYS A 687 5.64 -17.82 0.66
CA CYS A 687 4.30 -17.28 0.49
C CYS A 687 4.29 -15.99 -0.34
N TYR A 688 5.30 -15.13 -0.20
CA TYR A 688 5.44 -13.93 -1.02
C TYR A 688 5.62 -14.28 -2.49
N GLU A 689 6.51 -15.25 -2.79
CA GLU A 689 6.76 -15.70 -4.16
C GLU A 689 5.49 -16.26 -4.83
N VAL A 690 4.72 -17.10 -4.12
CA VAL A 690 3.49 -17.68 -4.70
C VAL A 690 2.38 -16.64 -4.87
N CYS A 691 2.46 -15.48 -4.21
CA CYS A 691 1.50 -14.38 -4.40
C CYS A 691 1.81 -13.51 -5.62
N ASN A 692 2.92 -13.73 -6.33
CA ASN A 692 3.26 -12.99 -7.54
C ASN A 692 2.28 -13.32 -8.68
N VAL A 693 1.60 -12.30 -9.22
CA VAL A 693 0.52 -12.47 -10.19
C VAL A 693 1.01 -13.02 -11.55
N SER A 694 2.29 -12.82 -11.88
CA SER A 694 2.85 -13.27 -13.15
C SER A 694 2.84 -14.79 -13.33
N HIS A 695 2.78 -15.55 -12.22
CA HIS A 695 2.68 -17.01 -12.23
C HIS A 695 1.33 -17.52 -12.75
N TYR A 696 0.32 -16.66 -12.85
CA TYR A 696 -1.07 -17.05 -13.09
C TYR A 696 -1.63 -16.60 -14.44
N GLU A 697 -0.89 -15.79 -15.21
CA GLU A 697 -1.34 -15.16 -16.45
C GLU A 697 -1.93 -16.14 -17.48
N THR A 698 -1.37 -17.35 -17.55
CA THR A 698 -1.75 -18.36 -18.54
C THR A 698 -3.00 -19.17 -18.14
N ALA A 699 -3.44 -19.08 -16.89
CA ALA A 699 -4.57 -19.85 -16.36
C ALA A 699 -5.89 -19.06 -16.32
N LEU A 700 -5.87 -17.79 -16.78
CA LEU A 700 -7.02 -16.90 -16.72
C LEU A 700 -8.10 -17.27 -17.73
N ASP A 701 -9.36 -17.16 -17.32
CA ASP A 701 -10.52 -17.30 -18.21
C ASP A 701 -10.72 -16.02 -19.03
N SER A 702 -10.53 -16.14 -20.35
CA SER A 702 -10.76 -15.04 -21.31
C SER A 702 -12.17 -14.47 -21.30
N LEU A 703 -13.21 -15.28 -20.99
CA LEU A 703 -14.58 -14.79 -20.93
C LEU A 703 -14.79 -13.89 -19.71
N ARG A 704 -14.18 -14.24 -18.58
CA ARG A 704 -14.28 -13.48 -17.34
C ARG A 704 -13.49 -12.18 -17.39
N THR A 705 -12.24 -12.23 -17.83
CA THR A 705 -11.38 -11.05 -18.01
C THR A 705 -11.98 -10.04 -19.00
N GLY A 706 -12.48 -10.53 -20.14
CA GLY A 706 -13.20 -9.71 -21.11
C GLY A 706 -14.51 -9.13 -20.57
N PHE A 707 -15.26 -9.89 -19.77
CA PHE A 707 -16.46 -9.40 -19.09
C PHE A 707 -16.15 -8.26 -18.11
N ASN A 708 -15.12 -8.42 -17.27
CA ASN A 708 -14.68 -7.40 -16.32
C ASN A 708 -14.25 -6.11 -17.05
N LEU A 709 -13.49 -6.24 -18.15
CA LEU A 709 -13.08 -5.09 -18.98
C LEU A 709 -14.29 -4.39 -19.63
N ASN A 710 -15.29 -5.15 -20.10
CA ASN A 710 -16.50 -4.59 -20.67
C ASN A 710 -17.35 -3.82 -19.64
N LEU A 711 -17.40 -4.29 -18.39
CA LEU A 711 -18.05 -3.56 -17.29
C LEU A 711 -17.35 -2.24 -16.98
N ARG A 712 -16.01 -2.23 -16.95
CA ARG A 712 -15.25 -0.98 -16.79
C ARG A 712 -15.58 0.00 -17.91
N ARG A 713 -15.57 -0.44 -19.17
CA ARG A 713 -15.97 0.37 -20.34
C ARG A 713 -17.42 0.86 -20.25
N PHE A 714 -18.32 0.04 -19.74
CA PHE A 714 -19.71 0.44 -19.51
C PHE A 714 -19.80 1.56 -18.48
N ARG A 715 -19.12 1.44 -17.34
CA ARG A 715 -19.03 2.49 -16.30
C ARG A 715 -18.49 3.81 -16.87
N HIS A 716 -17.45 3.75 -17.70
CA HIS A 716 -16.92 4.93 -18.39
C HIS A 716 -17.94 5.62 -19.29
N ALA A 717 -18.74 4.84 -20.02
CA ALA A 717 -19.77 5.37 -20.91
C ALA A 717 -21.00 5.92 -20.16
N HIS A 718 -21.22 5.53 -18.89
CA HIS A 718 -22.41 5.88 -18.09
C HIS A 718 -21.98 6.49 -16.74
N PRO A 719 -21.28 7.64 -16.73
CA PRO A 719 -20.70 8.21 -15.50
C PRO A 719 -21.75 8.59 -14.44
N TRP A 720 -23.00 8.80 -14.86
CA TRP A 720 -24.12 9.10 -13.95
C TRP A 720 -24.41 7.97 -12.96
N LEU A 721 -23.99 6.73 -13.26
CA LEU A 721 -24.12 5.60 -12.34
C LEU A 721 -23.35 5.81 -11.03
N GLY A 722 -22.33 6.67 -11.02
CA GLY A 722 -21.58 7.02 -9.82
C GLY A 722 -22.38 7.80 -8.77
N HIS A 723 -23.54 8.35 -9.12
CA HIS A 723 -24.42 9.06 -8.20
C HIS A 723 -25.40 8.13 -7.49
N ASN A 724 -25.90 8.52 -6.32
CA ASN A 724 -26.88 7.75 -5.54
C ASN A 724 -28.19 7.51 -6.32
N LEU A 725 -28.97 6.51 -5.90
CA LEU A 725 -30.32 6.31 -6.42
C LEU A 725 -31.18 7.57 -6.19
N ALA A 726 -31.98 7.95 -7.18
CA ALA A 726 -32.86 9.11 -7.09
C ALA A 726 -34.18 8.93 -7.84
N GLY A 727 -35.19 9.73 -7.49
CA GLY A 727 -36.45 9.84 -8.24
C GLY A 727 -37.21 8.52 -8.35
N THR A 728 -37.28 7.96 -9.55
CA THR A 728 -38.01 6.72 -9.88
C THR A 728 -37.15 5.46 -9.86
N ASP A 729 -35.88 5.59 -9.48
CA ASP A 729 -34.99 4.45 -9.31
C ASP A 729 -35.56 3.45 -8.29
N ARG A 730 -35.40 2.16 -8.55
CA ARG A 730 -35.83 1.09 -7.65
C ARG A 730 -34.71 0.07 -7.52
N PHE A 731 -34.43 -0.35 -6.30
CA PHE A 731 -33.50 -1.42 -5.99
C PHE A 731 -34.04 -2.23 -4.83
N ASN A 732 -34.06 -3.56 -5.00
CA ASN A 732 -34.62 -4.47 -4.02
C ASN A 732 -33.95 -5.85 -4.12
N LYS A 733 -34.27 -6.72 -3.16
CA LYS A 733 -33.85 -8.12 -3.16
C LYS A 733 -35.03 -9.07 -3.15
N ILE A 734 -34.83 -10.25 -3.73
CA ILE A 734 -35.59 -11.47 -3.39
C ILE A 734 -34.64 -12.30 -2.54
N SER A 735 -35.10 -12.68 -1.35
CA SER A 735 -34.28 -13.51 -0.46
C SER A 735 -35.17 -14.43 0.36
N ASP A 736 -34.75 -15.69 0.47
CA ASP A 736 -35.30 -16.70 1.35
C ASP A 736 -34.15 -17.55 1.94
N ASN A 737 -34.47 -18.69 2.55
CA ASN A 737 -33.45 -19.56 3.13
C ASN A 737 -32.59 -20.29 2.09
N GLU A 738 -32.93 -20.22 0.80
CA GLU A 738 -32.27 -20.97 -0.28
C GLU A 738 -31.46 -20.09 -1.23
N GLN A 739 -31.87 -18.83 -1.44
CA GLN A 739 -31.19 -17.94 -2.39
C GLN A 739 -31.34 -16.44 -2.07
N THR A 740 -30.42 -15.63 -2.62
CA THR A 740 -30.43 -14.16 -2.57
C THR A 740 -30.19 -13.60 -3.96
N VAL A 741 -31.11 -12.75 -4.44
CA VAL A 741 -31.06 -12.09 -5.75
C VAL A 741 -31.28 -10.59 -5.58
N PHE A 742 -30.40 -9.78 -6.17
CA PHE A 742 -30.58 -8.34 -6.26
C PHE A 742 -31.16 -7.96 -7.62
N TYR A 743 -32.08 -7.01 -7.64
CA TYR A 743 -32.64 -6.50 -8.89
C TYR A 743 -33.03 -5.03 -8.75
N GLY A 744 -33.05 -4.33 -9.87
CA GLY A 744 -33.39 -2.91 -9.86
C GLY A 744 -33.42 -2.27 -11.24
N ILE A 745 -33.91 -1.03 -11.27
CA ILE A 745 -33.89 -0.14 -12.42
C ILE A 745 -33.35 1.22 -11.99
N ARG A 746 -32.49 1.81 -12.81
CA ARG A 746 -31.99 3.18 -12.65
C ARG A 746 -32.16 3.99 -13.92
N SER A 747 -32.33 5.29 -13.74
CA SER A 747 -32.46 6.25 -14.83
C SER A 747 -31.36 7.30 -14.76
N ASN A 748 -30.84 7.73 -15.90
CA ASN A 748 -29.97 8.88 -15.94
C ASN A 748 -30.78 10.14 -15.52
N PRO A 749 -30.35 10.88 -14.49
CA PRO A 749 -31.07 12.08 -14.03
C PRO A 749 -31.05 13.22 -15.06
N GLN A 750 -30.13 13.20 -16.03
CA GLN A 750 -29.99 14.21 -17.07
C GLN A 750 -30.62 13.80 -18.41
N ASP A 751 -30.80 12.50 -18.66
CA ASP A 751 -31.44 11.96 -19.86
C ASP A 751 -32.38 10.80 -19.50
N HIS A 752 -33.67 11.10 -19.38
CA HIS A 752 -34.66 10.09 -19.02
C HIS A 752 -34.84 8.97 -20.07
N GLY A 753 -34.29 9.12 -21.28
CA GLY A 753 -34.25 8.06 -22.28
C GLY A 753 -33.15 7.02 -22.04
N GLU A 754 -32.24 7.29 -21.11
CA GLU A 754 -31.17 6.39 -20.72
C GLU A 754 -31.49 5.73 -19.39
N GLN A 755 -31.75 4.43 -19.42
CA GLN A 755 -32.05 3.64 -18.24
C GLN A 755 -31.34 2.28 -18.29
N VAL A 756 -31.01 1.76 -17.11
CA VAL A 756 -30.47 0.42 -16.93
C VAL A 756 -31.35 -0.38 -15.99
N ALA A 757 -31.50 -1.68 -16.26
CA ALA A 757 -32.14 -2.61 -15.34
C ALA A 757 -31.20 -3.78 -15.08
N MET A 758 -31.17 -4.28 -13.86
CA MET A 758 -30.24 -5.32 -13.43
C MET A 758 -30.99 -6.43 -12.73
N VAL A 759 -30.50 -7.65 -12.90
CA VAL A 759 -30.72 -8.77 -12.00
C VAL A 759 -29.40 -9.50 -11.75
N ALA A 760 -29.08 -9.80 -10.49
CA ALA A 760 -27.84 -10.41 -10.07
C ALA A 760 -28.10 -11.47 -8.99
N HIS A 761 -27.67 -12.69 -9.23
CA HIS A 761 -27.78 -13.79 -8.28
C HIS A 761 -26.58 -13.77 -7.33
N MET A 762 -26.83 -13.39 -6.08
CA MET A 762 -25.77 -13.09 -5.10
C MET A 762 -25.39 -14.29 -4.25
N GLY A 763 -26.22 -15.33 -4.18
CA GLY A 763 -25.89 -16.55 -3.45
C GLY A 763 -27.00 -17.58 -3.44
N GLY A 764 -26.66 -18.87 -3.43
CA GLY A 764 -27.60 -19.96 -3.17
C GLY A 764 -28.10 -20.73 -4.40
N LYS A 765 -29.27 -21.35 -4.30
CA LYS A 765 -29.83 -22.23 -5.35
C LYS A 765 -30.34 -21.44 -6.57
N PRO A 766 -30.31 -22.05 -7.78
CA PRO A 766 -30.84 -21.44 -8.98
C PRO A 766 -32.31 -20.98 -8.85
N ILE A 767 -32.64 -19.87 -9.52
CA ILE A 767 -33.96 -19.26 -9.50
C ILE A 767 -34.42 -18.89 -10.91
N THR A 768 -35.72 -19.07 -11.16
CA THR A 768 -36.37 -18.52 -12.37
C THR A 768 -36.63 -17.03 -12.21
N VAL A 769 -36.02 -16.23 -13.06
CA VAL A 769 -36.13 -14.77 -13.12
C VAL A 769 -37.27 -14.36 -14.04
N THR A 770 -38.12 -13.45 -13.53
CA THR A 770 -39.24 -12.82 -14.26
C THR A 770 -39.12 -11.30 -14.13
N LEU A 771 -38.01 -10.73 -14.62
CA LEU A 771 -37.63 -9.33 -14.38
C LEU A 771 -38.66 -8.31 -14.88
N GLY A 772 -39.33 -8.62 -16.00
CA GLY A 772 -40.44 -7.82 -16.53
C GLY A 772 -41.59 -7.70 -15.53
N ASP A 773 -41.92 -8.75 -14.79
CA ASP A 773 -42.96 -8.73 -13.77
C ASP A 773 -42.47 -8.04 -12.49
N TRP A 774 -41.24 -8.32 -12.04
CA TRP A 774 -40.70 -7.73 -10.81
C TRP A 774 -40.54 -6.21 -10.90
N LEU A 775 -40.10 -5.73 -12.06
CA LEU A 775 -39.87 -4.31 -12.30
C LEU A 775 -40.98 -3.66 -13.14
N GLN A 776 -42.00 -4.40 -13.59
CA GLN A 776 -43.09 -3.88 -14.44
C GLN A 776 -42.53 -3.23 -15.72
N LEU A 777 -41.66 -3.97 -16.44
CA LEU A 777 -40.99 -3.51 -17.65
C LEU A 777 -41.66 -4.08 -18.90
N GLU A 778 -41.86 -3.22 -19.90
CA GLU A 778 -42.17 -3.65 -21.26
C GLU A 778 -40.89 -4.15 -21.93
N LEU A 779 -40.57 -5.44 -21.76
CA LEU A 779 -39.27 -6.03 -22.17
C LEU A 779 -38.93 -5.87 -23.66
N ALA A 780 -39.90 -5.57 -24.53
CA ALA A 780 -39.66 -5.20 -25.92
C ALA A 780 -38.85 -3.90 -26.09
N GLU A 781 -38.85 -3.03 -25.08
CA GLU A 781 -38.09 -1.78 -25.04
C GLU A 781 -36.69 -1.95 -24.43
N TRP A 782 -36.28 -3.17 -24.07
CA TRP A 782 -35.02 -3.44 -23.39
C TRP A 782 -34.16 -4.41 -24.20
N LYS A 783 -32.85 -4.25 -24.10
CA LYS A 783 -31.88 -5.22 -24.63
C LYS A 783 -30.77 -5.50 -23.63
N ILE A 784 -30.17 -6.68 -23.74
CA ILE A 784 -29.00 -7.05 -22.96
C ILE A 784 -27.86 -6.09 -23.30
N ALA A 785 -27.35 -5.41 -22.27
CA ALA A 785 -26.14 -4.62 -22.34
C ALA A 785 -24.92 -5.51 -22.08
N ILE A 786 -24.96 -6.26 -20.97
CA ILE A 786 -23.90 -7.16 -20.51
C ILE A 786 -24.54 -8.36 -19.82
N ALA A 787 -24.02 -9.56 -20.06
CA ALA A 787 -24.37 -10.77 -19.34
C ALA A 787 -23.09 -11.41 -18.77
N SER A 788 -23.19 -11.99 -17.56
CA SER A 788 -22.09 -12.70 -16.92
C SER A 788 -21.68 -13.95 -17.71
N PRO A 789 -20.43 -14.44 -17.55
CA PRO A 789 -20.01 -15.73 -18.10
C PRO A 789 -20.98 -16.86 -17.73
N GLY A 790 -21.18 -17.81 -18.67
CA GLY A 790 -22.11 -18.93 -18.51
C GLY A 790 -23.56 -18.65 -18.95
N LEU A 791 -23.92 -17.40 -19.27
CA LEU A 791 -25.19 -17.04 -19.89
C LEU A 791 -24.97 -16.77 -21.39
N ASP A 792 -25.53 -17.63 -22.24
CA ASP A 792 -25.49 -17.47 -23.71
C ASP A 792 -26.82 -16.95 -24.28
N ASP A 793 -26.84 -16.67 -25.59
CA ASP A 793 -28.03 -16.19 -26.30
C ASP A 793 -29.23 -17.16 -26.21
N ASN A 794 -29.00 -18.46 -25.99
CA ASN A 794 -30.08 -19.43 -25.84
C ASN A 794 -30.71 -19.34 -24.44
N HIS A 795 -29.89 -19.17 -23.40
CA HIS A 795 -30.37 -18.97 -22.02
C HIS A 795 -31.19 -17.69 -21.90
N LEU A 796 -30.79 -16.65 -22.64
CA LEU A 796 -31.43 -15.33 -22.62
C LEU A 796 -32.34 -15.06 -23.82
N ALA A 797 -32.72 -16.10 -24.57
CA ALA A 797 -33.58 -15.99 -25.76
C ALA A 797 -34.97 -15.42 -25.43
N ASP A 798 -35.45 -15.67 -24.22
CA ASP A 798 -36.70 -15.11 -23.70
C ASP A 798 -36.47 -14.36 -22.38
N LEU A 799 -36.28 -13.04 -22.47
CA LEU A 799 -36.11 -12.18 -21.29
C LEU A 799 -37.33 -12.17 -20.35
N ARG A 800 -38.49 -12.71 -20.76
CA ARG A 800 -39.67 -12.83 -19.87
C ARG A 800 -39.45 -13.86 -18.77
N CYS A 801 -38.67 -14.90 -19.03
CA CYS A 801 -38.46 -16.01 -18.11
C CYS A 801 -37.17 -16.76 -18.44
N PHE A 802 -36.18 -16.70 -17.54
CA PHE A 802 -34.91 -17.42 -17.66
C PHE A 802 -34.38 -17.83 -16.29
N GLU A 803 -33.52 -18.84 -16.23
CA GLU A 803 -32.89 -19.27 -14.98
C GLU A 803 -31.59 -18.50 -14.74
N LEU A 804 -31.34 -18.09 -13.50
CA LEU A 804 -30.04 -17.63 -13.02
C LEU A 804 -29.54 -18.53 -11.89
N GLN A 805 -28.24 -18.78 -11.91
CA GLN A 805 -27.50 -19.51 -10.87
C GLN A 805 -26.56 -18.57 -10.12
N ASP A 806 -25.97 -19.05 -9.03
CA ASP A 806 -25.01 -18.27 -8.24
C ASP A 806 -23.91 -17.64 -9.11
N SER A 807 -23.54 -16.40 -8.79
CA SER A 807 -22.57 -15.58 -9.51
C SER A 807 -22.98 -15.13 -10.92
N GLN A 808 -24.20 -15.43 -11.37
CA GLN A 808 -24.71 -14.98 -12.66
C GLN A 808 -25.53 -13.69 -12.56
N ALA A 809 -25.41 -12.82 -13.56
CA ALA A 809 -26.11 -11.56 -13.61
C ALA A 809 -26.33 -11.08 -15.05
N VAL A 810 -27.36 -10.26 -15.22
CA VAL A 810 -27.71 -9.61 -16.48
C VAL A 810 -27.97 -8.13 -16.25
N LEU A 811 -27.34 -7.30 -17.08
CA LEU A 811 -27.59 -5.87 -17.19
C LEU A 811 -28.31 -5.60 -18.50
N LEU A 812 -29.49 -4.98 -18.42
CA LEU A 812 -30.28 -4.51 -19.54
C LEU A 812 -30.13 -2.99 -19.68
N LYS A 813 -30.27 -2.51 -20.91
CA LYS A 813 -30.41 -1.08 -21.21
C LYS A 813 -31.69 -0.81 -22.00
N HIS A 814 -32.32 0.31 -21.68
CA HIS A 814 -33.50 0.77 -22.41
C HIS A 814 -33.11 1.17 -23.84
N VAL A 815 -34.02 0.91 -24.77
CA VAL A 815 -33.87 1.18 -26.19
C VAL A 815 -35.12 1.94 -26.61
N ALA A 816 -35.12 3.25 -26.36
CA ALA A 816 -36.17 4.08 -26.92
C ALA A 816 -36.14 4.00 -28.45
N GLU A 817 -37.24 3.58 -29.08
CA GLU A 817 -37.50 3.95 -30.46
C GLU A 817 -37.58 5.48 -30.50
N LYS A 818 -36.63 6.14 -31.19
CA LYS A 818 -36.84 7.52 -31.62
C LYS A 818 -38.03 7.51 -32.58
N ARG A 819 -39.24 7.74 -32.05
CA ARG A 819 -40.41 8.08 -32.86
C ARG A 819 -40.36 9.52 -33.33
#